data_AF-A0A929F1U2-F1
#
_entry.id   AF-A0A929F1U2-F1
#
_cell.length_a   1.000
_cell.length_b   1.000
_cell.length_c   1.000
_cell.angle_alpha   90.00
_cell.angle_beta   90.00
_cell.angle_gamma   90.00
#
_symmetry.space_group_name_H-M   'P 1'
#
loop_
_entity.id
_entity.type
_entity.pdbx_description
1 polymer ?
#
loop_
_entity_poly.entity_id
_entity_poly.type
_entity_poly.pdbx_seq_one_letter_code
_entity_poly.pdbx_strand_id
1 'polypeptide(L)'
;EQAARQKALEEEQRKKAAKKAARQKALKIEAKKKAAEEAARIKAEKLAERKIAQEKAAKLRAELAEQKRRHAEEAAQARADEKRIEDELRTLAAVQQAEEAAQAAALKEEQQRKEKRKAQAKAAAERRTKLAREKAAKLRTQEQQEEQAALDRAAEGSARLEQLQQVARPKTPPSPTSMQELAQSLPRRQPGAPNLFNLKPFRNTAAIRARAEKSQKLMKTLYIASVATLLALLLLGLRYALLPTEDNLLNGAETIVMDGHSGLIIQAGSRLFSLDRSGADTGSYAMDDLGITVPARLLGVDTHGRIILREKVDAAEGRTWPTKRCDLENRQCLPYGLDILGGRISAYVVDPRTGESYLVSPTEGLLIKLDGDGQLLAQKKMALPQKASLALHEGLLFMSSATGPAISIFRPDNKGFGEQLDEVLLLPAPAQEKKQTRIDQFLWAADSWWVVMTNTETAQSGLYRFDAKWNFLAAVALTPGSSPQQLLNWANKILVLDSEQIAIQRFNAVGKAEAPLVPTALQAYVENEQKRAVRSQKLWQLSLGLLALAGIGSYLLGRIHQLRSLVYETDKVRGAQPIDDKEQSIHWIGPETDRNTSFKKIAVLYSLICLSILTLVFIQALPLSVMLATSSLLAGPGTALALLWRSDKGHIGVFKDQLILVDQHHMYHMGSGARVHYRNNFLLLDDIVVFIGTRRLPVFSTTQLTKNVVPMALAGVKVDRKTVVTKLIQSSHALAKGLFACVAGMVVAIMCLLL
;
A
#
# COMPACT_ATOMS: atom_id res chain seq x y z
N GLU A 1 99.00 93.52 -13.31
CA GLU A 1 98.77 92.05 -13.40
C GLU A 1 98.10 91.45 -12.17
N GLN A 2 98.56 91.74 -10.94
CA GLN A 2 97.95 91.19 -9.70
C GLN A 2 96.47 91.56 -9.49
N ALA A 3 96.06 92.79 -9.82
CA ALA A 3 94.65 93.21 -9.75
C ALA A 3 93.73 92.44 -10.73
N ALA A 4 94.26 91.96 -11.86
CA ALA A 4 93.49 91.15 -12.81
C ALA A 4 93.30 89.71 -12.30
N ARG A 5 94.31 89.14 -11.63
CA ARG A 5 94.22 87.80 -11.03
C ARG A 5 93.25 87.76 -9.83
N GLN A 6 93.21 88.81 -9.00
CA GLN A 6 92.23 88.90 -7.91
C GLN A 6 90.79 89.00 -8.42
N LYS A 7 90.52 89.81 -9.45
CA LYS A 7 89.18 89.89 -10.08
C LYS A 7 88.74 88.57 -10.69
N ALA A 8 89.64 87.84 -11.35
CA ALA A 8 89.32 86.53 -11.92
C ALA A 8 88.98 85.49 -10.82
N LEU A 9 89.69 85.53 -9.68
CA LEU A 9 89.47 84.61 -8.57
C LEU A 9 88.16 84.92 -7.82
N GLU A 10 87.82 86.20 -7.65
CA GLU A 10 86.52 86.63 -7.12
C GLU A 10 85.36 86.26 -8.05
N GLU A 11 85.53 86.38 -9.36
CA GLU A 11 84.51 86.00 -10.34
C GLU A 11 84.29 84.47 -10.36
N GLU A 12 85.35 83.68 -10.24
CA GLU A 12 85.25 82.23 -10.13
C GLU A 12 84.57 81.80 -8.82
N GLN A 13 84.88 82.45 -7.71
CA GLN A 13 84.20 82.22 -6.43
C GLN A 13 82.72 82.61 -6.49
N ARG A 14 82.37 83.73 -7.14
CA ARG A 14 80.97 84.11 -7.38
C ARG A 14 80.23 83.09 -8.25
N LYS A 15 80.86 82.56 -9.30
CA LYS A 15 80.28 81.51 -10.16
C LYS A 15 80.07 80.20 -9.39
N LYS A 16 81.02 79.78 -8.55
CA LYS A 16 80.88 78.60 -7.70
C LYS A 16 79.79 78.78 -6.64
N ALA A 17 79.70 79.94 -6.00
CA ALA A 17 78.65 80.26 -5.04
C ALA A 17 77.27 80.29 -5.70
N ALA A 18 77.14 80.91 -6.88
CA ALA A 18 75.90 80.93 -7.66
C ALA A 18 75.44 79.52 -8.07
N LYS A 19 76.37 78.66 -8.52
CA LYS A 19 76.08 77.26 -8.88
C LYS A 19 75.63 76.43 -7.69
N LYS A 20 76.25 76.63 -6.50
CA LYS A 20 75.85 75.94 -5.26
C LYS A 20 74.47 76.39 -4.79
N ALA A 21 74.18 77.70 -4.86
CA ALA A 21 72.87 78.25 -4.54
C ALA A 21 71.77 77.74 -5.50
N ALA A 22 72.06 77.66 -6.80
CA ALA A 22 71.14 77.10 -7.79
C ALA A 22 70.84 75.62 -7.53
N ARG A 23 71.86 74.80 -7.21
CA ARG A 23 71.68 73.38 -6.89
C ARG A 23 70.86 73.16 -5.62
N GLN A 24 71.06 73.98 -4.58
CA GLN A 24 70.25 73.92 -3.36
C GLN A 24 68.79 74.34 -3.60
N LYS A 25 68.54 75.34 -4.46
CA LYS A 25 67.17 75.70 -4.85
C LYS A 25 66.49 74.57 -5.63
N ALA A 26 67.19 73.92 -6.57
CA ALA A 26 66.65 72.79 -7.32
C ALA A 26 66.27 71.61 -6.41
N LEU A 27 67.15 71.23 -5.46
CA LEU A 27 66.87 70.16 -4.50
C LEU A 27 65.67 70.47 -3.60
N LYS A 28 65.51 71.73 -3.16
CA LYS A 28 64.34 72.15 -2.36
C LYS A 28 63.04 72.09 -3.17
N ILE A 29 63.08 72.41 -4.47
CA ILE A 29 61.91 72.32 -5.36
C ILE A 29 61.52 70.85 -5.57
N GLU A 30 62.50 69.97 -5.80
CA GLU A 30 62.26 68.54 -5.98
C GLU A 30 61.71 67.87 -4.71
N ALA A 31 62.26 68.22 -3.54
CA ALA A 31 61.76 67.73 -2.26
C ALA A 31 60.30 68.19 -1.99
N LYS A 32 59.97 69.44 -2.33
CA LYS A 32 58.59 69.96 -2.23
C LYS A 32 57.63 69.25 -3.19
N LYS A 33 58.08 68.91 -4.41
CA LYS A 33 57.25 68.14 -5.36
C LYS A 33 56.97 66.74 -4.86
N LYS A 34 57.99 66.02 -4.37
CA LYS A 34 57.84 64.66 -3.81
C LYS A 34 56.91 64.65 -2.59
N ALA A 35 57.05 65.61 -1.68
CA ALA A 35 56.16 65.73 -0.53
C ALA A 35 54.70 66.04 -0.93
N ALA A 36 54.48 66.86 -1.97
CA ALA A 36 53.15 67.16 -2.48
C ALA A 36 52.50 65.94 -3.17
N GLU A 37 53.28 65.15 -3.90
CA GLU A 37 52.83 63.92 -4.57
C GLU A 37 52.45 62.84 -3.57
N GLU A 38 53.27 62.66 -2.52
CA GLU A 38 52.98 61.70 -1.45
C GLU A 38 51.75 62.10 -0.64
N ALA A 39 51.58 63.40 -0.34
CA ALA A 39 50.37 63.91 0.30
C ALA A 39 49.12 63.71 -0.57
N ALA A 40 49.24 63.84 -1.89
CA ALA A 40 48.15 63.57 -2.82
C ALA A 40 47.77 62.08 -2.85
N ARG A 41 48.76 61.17 -2.85
CA ARG A 41 48.54 59.72 -2.81
C ARG A 41 47.79 59.29 -1.54
N ILE A 42 48.24 59.76 -0.37
CA ILE A 42 47.59 59.46 0.92
C ILE A 42 46.15 59.98 0.94
N LYS A 43 45.89 61.16 0.34
CA LYS A 43 44.54 61.72 0.27
C LYS A 43 43.63 60.92 -0.67
N ALA A 44 44.16 60.40 -1.78
CA ALA A 44 43.43 59.55 -2.70
C ALA A 44 43.08 58.18 -2.08
N GLU A 45 44.01 57.57 -1.36
CA GLU A 45 43.82 56.31 -0.64
C GLU A 45 42.72 56.43 0.43
N LYS A 46 42.77 57.46 1.26
CA LYS A 46 41.71 57.74 2.25
C LYS A 46 40.33 58.00 1.63
N LEU A 47 40.27 58.55 0.42
CA LEU A 47 39.01 58.73 -0.31
C LEU A 47 38.49 57.39 -0.87
N ALA A 48 39.37 56.51 -1.34
CA ALA A 48 39.00 55.17 -1.81
C ALA A 48 38.47 54.31 -0.65
N GLU A 49 39.15 54.31 0.50
CA GLU A 49 38.69 53.60 1.71
C GLU A 49 37.32 54.08 2.17
N ARG A 50 37.07 55.39 2.16
CA ARG A 50 35.75 55.96 2.51
C ARG A 50 34.66 55.53 1.54
N LYS A 51 34.94 55.44 0.24
CA LYS A 51 33.98 54.94 -0.76
C LYS A 51 33.64 53.47 -0.54
N ILE A 52 34.64 52.63 -0.29
CA ILE A 52 34.45 51.20 0.00
C ILE A 52 33.64 51.02 1.28
N ALA A 53 33.94 51.79 2.33
CA ALA A 53 33.18 51.75 3.58
C ALA A 53 31.72 52.19 3.40
N GLN A 54 31.46 53.22 2.59
CA GLN A 54 30.10 53.67 2.25
C GLN A 54 29.33 52.62 1.45
N GLU A 55 29.97 51.96 0.48
CA GLU A 55 29.33 50.91 -0.32
C GLU A 55 28.99 49.68 0.53
N LYS A 56 29.90 49.25 1.41
CA LYS A 56 29.63 48.16 2.36
C LYS A 56 28.50 48.51 3.32
N ALA A 57 28.46 49.74 3.83
CA ALA A 57 27.36 50.20 4.69
C ALA A 57 26.01 50.27 3.95
N ALA A 58 26.02 50.62 2.66
CA ALA A 58 24.82 50.61 1.83
C ALA A 58 24.30 49.18 1.56
N LYS A 59 25.20 48.23 1.25
CA LYS A 59 24.86 46.81 1.07
C LYS A 59 24.29 46.20 2.34
N LEU A 60 24.93 46.42 3.49
CA LEU A 60 24.43 45.92 4.78
C LEU A 60 23.03 46.47 5.12
N ARG A 61 22.76 47.74 4.80
CA ARG A 61 21.42 48.34 4.99
C ARG A 61 20.37 47.74 4.05
N ALA A 62 20.74 47.40 2.81
CA ALA A 62 19.85 46.75 1.87
C ALA A 62 19.52 45.31 2.31
N GLU A 63 20.52 44.54 2.73
CA GLU A 63 20.34 43.18 3.27
C GLU A 63 19.47 43.19 4.53
N LEU A 64 19.70 44.11 5.45
CA LEU A 64 18.88 44.25 6.66
C LEU A 64 17.43 44.64 6.33
N ALA A 65 17.21 45.44 5.29
CA ALA A 65 15.87 45.77 4.82
C ALA A 65 15.17 44.56 4.17
N GLU A 66 15.90 43.75 3.42
CA GLU A 66 15.36 42.53 2.81
C GLU A 66 15.02 41.46 3.87
N GLN A 67 15.89 41.25 4.86
CA GLN A 67 15.60 40.37 6.00
C GLN A 67 14.35 40.81 6.76
N LYS A 68 14.16 42.12 6.97
CA LYS A 68 12.93 42.64 7.60
C LYS A 68 11.68 42.38 6.74
N ARG A 69 11.78 42.42 5.42
CA ARG A 69 10.65 42.08 4.53
C ARG A 69 10.32 40.60 4.58
N ARG A 70 11.34 39.72 4.55
CA ARG A 70 11.14 38.26 4.68
C ARG A 70 10.48 37.89 6.01
N HIS A 71 10.96 38.43 7.13
CA HIS A 71 10.32 38.20 8.42
C HIS A 71 8.89 38.77 8.51
N ALA A 72 8.60 39.89 7.85
CA ALA A 72 7.24 40.42 7.78
C ALA A 72 6.30 39.53 6.93
N GLU A 73 6.81 38.96 5.84
CA GLU A 73 6.09 38.01 4.99
C GLU A 73 5.84 36.67 5.71
N GLU A 74 6.85 36.12 6.39
CA GLU A 74 6.72 34.93 7.23
C GLU A 74 5.71 35.13 8.36
N ALA A 75 5.75 36.28 9.04
CA ALA A 75 4.77 36.62 10.07
C ALA A 75 3.35 36.79 9.51
N ALA A 76 3.21 37.28 8.28
CA ALA A 76 1.91 37.38 7.60
C ALA A 76 1.38 36.00 7.18
N GLN A 77 2.24 35.11 6.69
CA GLN A 77 1.89 33.73 6.35
C GLN A 77 1.49 32.92 7.59
N ALA A 78 2.25 33.02 8.68
CA ALA A 78 1.92 32.35 9.94
C ALA A 78 0.54 32.76 10.46
N ARG A 79 0.18 34.05 10.38
CA ARG A 79 -1.16 34.54 10.75
C ARG A 79 -2.27 34.06 9.82
N ALA A 80 -1.97 33.84 8.54
CA ALA A 80 -2.93 33.30 7.59
C ALA A 80 -3.17 31.80 7.82
N ASP A 81 -2.11 31.05 8.12
CA ASP A 81 -2.19 29.62 8.43
C ASP A 81 -2.91 29.38 9.76
N GLU A 82 -2.65 30.20 10.79
CA GLU A 82 -3.36 30.13 12.07
C GLU A 82 -4.87 30.31 11.89
N LYS A 83 -5.30 31.28 11.06
CA LYS A 83 -6.71 31.46 10.73
C LYS A 83 -7.29 30.28 9.95
N ARG A 84 -6.53 29.71 9.01
CA ARG A 84 -6.98 28.54 8.24
C ARG A 84 -7.20 27.33 9.16
N ILE A 85 -6.29 27.10 10.10
CA ILE A 85 -6.41 26.04 11.10
C ILE A 85 -7.63 26.28 12.00
N GLU A 86 -7.87 27.52 12.43
CA GLU A 86 -9.04 27.85 13.25
C GLU A 86 -10.36 27.62 12.49
N ASP A 87 -10.43 28.00 11.22
CA ASP A 87 -11.60 27.77 10.37
C ASP A 87 -11.81 26.26 10.11
N GLU A 88 -10.75 25.50 9.83
CA GLU A 88 -10.81 24.04 9.68
C GLU A 88 -11.32 23.37 10.97
N LEU A 89 -10.83 23.75 12.14
CA LEU A 89 -11.31 23.25 13.43
C LEU A 89 -12.80 23.58 13.68
N ARG A 90 -13.25 24.79 13.31
CA ARG A 90 -14.67 25.17 13.41
C ARG A 90 -15.55 24.34 12.49
N THR A 91 -15.10 24.06 11.27
CA THR A 91 -15.86 23.19 10.34
C THR A 91 -15.93 21.75 10.82
N LEU A 92 -14.85 21.20 11.36
CA LEU A 92 -14.82 19.86 11.94
C LEU A 92 -15.75 19.73 13.15
N ALA A 93 -15.76 20.74 14.04
CA ALA A 93 -16.68 20.77 15.18
C ALA A 93 -18.14 20.84 14.75
N ALA A 94 -18.47 21.63 13.70
CA ALA A 94 -19.82 21.71 13.16
C ALA A 94 -20.29 20.38 12.52
N VAL A 95 -19.39 19.68 11.82
CA VAL A 95 -19.68 18.34 11.26
C VAL A 95 -19.93 17.32 12.37
N GLN A 96 -19.11 17.30 13.42
CA GLN A 96 -19.31 16.40 14.56
C GLN A 96 -20.65 16.66 15.27
N GLN A 97 -21.01 17.92 15.50
CA GLN A 97 -22.31 18.26 16.09
C GLN A 97 -23.50 17.85 15.21
N ALA A 98 -23.36 17.97 13.88
CA ALA A 98 -24.40 17.51 12.95
C ALA A 98 -24.54 15.97 12.94
N GLU A 99 -23.44 15.23 13.03
CA GLU A 99 -23.47 13.77 13.15
C GLU A 99 -24.09 13.30 14.47
N GLU A 100 -23.72 13.92 15.61
CA GLU A 100 -24.32 13.61 16.91
C GLU A 100 -25.82 13.90 16.94
N ALA A 101 -26.25 15.02 16.35
CA ALA A 101 -27.66 15.36 16.22
C ALA A 101 -28.43 14.36 15.34
N ALA A 102 -27.82 13.89 14.24
CA ALA A 102 -28.39 12.88 13.36
C ALA A 102 -28.52 11.52 14.05
N GLN A 103 -27.51 11.11 14.83
CA GLN A 103 -27.56 9.88 15.63
C GLN A 103 -28.63 9.94 16.73
N ALA A 104 -28.74 11.07 17.43
CA ALA A 104 -29.78 11.29 18.43
C ALA A 104 -31.19 11.27 17.83
N ALA A 105 -31.37 11.82 16.61
CA ALA A 105 -32.65 11.77 15.89
C ALA A 105 -33.00 10.34 15.47
N ALA A 106 -32.04 9.56 14.98
CA ALA A 106 -32.25 8.16 14.61
C ALA A 106 -32.64 7.28 15.80
N LEU A 107 -31.99 7.47 16.96
CA LEU A 107 -32.33 6.79 18.22
C LEU A 107 -33.76 7.11 18.69
N LYS A 108 -34.19 8.37 18.60
CA LYS A 108 -35.57 8.78 18.93
C LYS A 108 -36.58 8.14 17.99
N GLU A 109 -36.28 8.06 16.69
CA GLU A 109 -37.18 7.41 15.71
C GLU A 109 -37.30 5.90 15.97
N GLU A 110 -36.20 5.23 16.34
CA GLU A 110 -36.23 3.81 16.68
C GLU A 110 -37.03 3.54 17.97
N GLN A 111 -36.89 4.40 18.98
CA GLN A 111 -37.68 4.32 20.22
C GLN A 111 -39.18 4.49 19.93
N GLN A 112 -39.56 5.49 19.12
CA GLN A 112 -40.97 5.68 18.72
C GLN A 112 -41.53 4.48 17.93
N ARG A 113 -40.72 3.86 17.05
CA ARG A 113 -41.12 2.63 16.33
C ARG A 113 -41.31 1.45 17.29
N LYS A 114 -40.46 1.31 18.31
CA LYS A 114 -40.61 0.27 19.35
C LYS A 114 -41.87 0.48 20.19
N GLU A 115 -42.18 1.72 20.57
CA GLU A 115 -43.41 2.03 21.31
C GLU A 115 -44.68 1.81 20.48
N LYS A 116 -44.70 2.24 19.21
CA LYS A 116 -45.81 1.95 18.29
C LYS A 116 -46.04 0.46 18.12
N ARG A 117 -44.97 -0.34 18.00
CA ARG A 117 -45.07 -1.81 17.93
C ARG A 117 -45.63 -2.42 19.21
N LYS A 118 -45.21 -1.95 20.39
CA LYS A 118 -45.76 -2.40 21.69
C LYS A 118 -47.24 -2.05 21.82
N ALA A 119 -47.64 -0.84 21.42
CA ALA A 119 -49.04 -0.42 21.43
C ALA A 119 -49.91 -1.25 20.46
N GLN A 120 -49.42 -1.50 19.24
CA GLN A 120 -50.11 -2.35 18.26
C GLN A 120 -50.24 -3.81 18.75
N ALA A 121 -49.19 -4.35 19.38
CA ALA A 121 -49.23 -5.70 19.96
C ALA A 121 -50.26 -5.80 21.11
N LYS A 122 -50.32 -4.79 21.98
CA LYS A 122 -51.31 -4.73 23.07
C LYS A 122 -52.76 -4.64 22.53
N ALA A 123 -52.99 -3.77 21.55
CA ALA A 123 -54.31 -3.66 20.90
C ALA A 123 -54.72 -4.95 20.17
N ALA A 124 -53.78 -5.67 19.54
CA ALA A 124 -54.04 -6.96 18.91
C ALA A 124 -54.36 -8.05 19.95
N ALA A 125 -53.69 -8.04 21.10
CA ALA A 125 -53.98 -8.96 22.21
C ALA A 125 -55.39 -8.72 22.80
N GLU A 126 -55.77 -7.46 23.03
CA GLU A 126 -57.10 -7.09 23.52
C GLU A 126 -58.22 -7.46 22.53
N ARG A 127 -57.98 -7.31 21.22
CA ARG A 127 -58.94 -7.80 20.20
C ARG A 127 -59.09 -9.31 20.23
N ARG A 128 -58.00 -10.06 20.42
CA ARG A 128 -58.05 -11.53 20.53
C ARG A 128 -58.81 -11.99 21.77
N THR A 129 -58.62 -11.35 22.92
CA THR A 129 -59.34 -11.70 24.15
C THR A 129 -60.83 -11.37 24.05
N LYS A 130 -61.19 -10.24 23.43
CA LYS A 130 -62.60 -9.88 23.19
C LYS A 130 -63.29 -10.88 22.25
N LEU A 131 -62.62 -11.26 21.16
CA LEU A 131 -63.15 -12.23 20.18
C LEU A 131 -63.24 -13.65 20.77
N ALA A 132 -62.35 -14.01 21.70
CA ALA A 132 -62.43 -15.26 22.45
C ALA A 132 -63.62 -15.27 23.45
N ARG A 133 -63.87 -14.15 24.14
CA ARG A 133 -65.04 -14.01 25.02
C ARG A 133 -66.36 -14.08 24.25
N GLU A 134 -66.45 -13.43 23.10
CA GLU A 134 -67.63 -13.50 22.23
C GLU A 134 -67.86 -14.92 21.70
N LYS A 135 -66.81 -15.64 21.30
CA LYS A 135 -66.93 -17.06 20.91
C LYS A 135 -67.37 -17.95 22.07
N ALA A 136 -66.83 -17.75 23.27
CA ALA A 136 -67.21 -18.52 24.46
C ALA A 136 -68.67 -18.24 24.88
N ALA A 137 -69.14 -16.99 24.77
CA ALA A 137 -70.53 -16.65 25.02
C ALA A 137 -71.48 -17.31 24.00
N LYS A 138 -71.12 -17.32 22.71
CA LYS A 138 -71.89 -18.01 21.67
C LYS A 138 -71.96 -19.53 21.87
N LEU A 139 -70.86 -20.14 22.29
CA LEU A 139 -70.82 -21.57 22.63
C LEU A 139 -71.74 -21.89 23.81
N ARG A 140 -71.74 -21.07 24.87
CA ARG A 140 -72.65 -21.26 26.01
C ARG A 140 -74.12 -21.12 25.63
N THR A 141 -74.46 -20.18 24.75
CA THR A 141 -75.83 -20.07 24.25
C THR A 141 -76.24 -21.26 23.36
N GLN A 142 -75.30 -21.85 22.62
CA GLN A 142 -75.55 -23.09 21.87
C GLN A 142 -75.75 -24.28 22.80
N GLU A 143 -74.91 -24.43 23.83
CA GLU A 143 -75.05 -25.51 24.83
C GLU A 143 -76.39 -25.42 25.56
N GLN A 144 -76.84 -24.21 25.94
CA GLN A 144 -78.16 -24.02 26.55
C GLN A 144 -79.33 -24.35 25.60
N GLN A 145 -79.19 -24.03 24.31
CA GLN A 145 -80.20 -24.39 23.30
C GLN A 145 -80.23 -25.90 23.04
N GLU A 146 -79.08 -26.56 23.04
CA GLU A 146 -78.99 -28.02 22.91
C GLU A 146 -79.55 -28.75 24.14
N GLU A 147 -79.34 -28.21 25.34
CA GLU A 147 -79.88 -28.74 26.59
C GLU A 147 -81.41 -28.58 26.66
N GLN A 148 -81.95 -27.43 26.23
CA GLN A 148 -83.41 -27.24 26.08
C GLN A 148 -83.99 -28.18 25.02
N ALA A 149 -83.34 -28.32 23.86
CA ALA A 149 -83.77 -29.25 22.81
C ALA A 149 -83.63 -30.73 23.19
N ALA A 150 -82.81 -31.06 24.19
CA ALA A 150 -82.70 -32.41 24.76
C ALA A 150 -83.81 -32.68 25.78
N LEU A 151 -84.19 -31.67 26.58
CA LEU A 151 -85.34 -31.75 27.49
C LEU A 151 -86.67 -31.83 26.74
N ASP A 152 -86.82 -31.10 25.63
CA ASP A 152 -88.01 -31.19 24.77
C ASP A 152 -88.11 -32.58 24.08
N ARG A 153 -86.99 -33.16 23.66
CA ARG A 153 -86.94 -34.54 23.13
C ARG A 153 -87.20 -35.61 24.19
N ALA A 154 -86.86 -35.36 25.45
CA ALA A 154 -87.20 -36.24 26.57
C ALA A 154 -88.70 -36.14 26.95
N ALA A 155 -89.32 -34.97 26.78
CA ALA A 155 -90.76 -34.78 26.96
C ALA A 155 -91.57 -35.43 25.83
N GLU A 156 -91.12 -35.36 24.57
CA GLU A 156 -91.77 -36.03 23.43
C GLU A 156 -91.55 -37.56 23.38
N GLY A 157 -90.51 -38.06 24.07
CA GLY A 157 -90.20 -39.49 24.17
C GLY A 157 -91.09 -40.29 25.14
N SER A 158 -91.85 -39.64 26.01
CA SER A 158 -92.74 -40.31 26.98
C SER A 158 -94.16 -40.58 26.46
N ALA A 159 -94.52 -40.06 25.28
CA ALA A 159 -95.85 -40.22 24.68
C ALA A 159 -95.93 -41.27 23.55
N ARG A 160 -94.83 -41.98 23.24
CA ARG A 160 -94.78 -42.92 22.11
C ARG A 160 -94.19 -44.29 22.48
N LEU A 161 -94.64 -44.82 23.62
CA LEU A 161 -94.22 -46.12 24.15
C LEU A 161 -95.41 -46.97 24.63
N GLU A 162 -96.49 -47.01 23.85
CA GLU A 162 -97.57 -47.99 24.07
C GLU A 162 -98.02 -48.76 22.82
N GLN A 163 -97.36 -48.59 21.67
CA GLN A 163 -97.68 -49.39 20.50
C GLN A 163 -96.45 -49.92 19.78
N LEU A 164 -96.39 -51.26 19.81
CA LEU A 164 -95.76 -52.17 18.86
C LEU A 164 -94.37 -52.70 19.27
N GLN A 165 -94.44 -53.67 20.19
CA GLN A 165 -93.96 -55.05 19.96
C GLN A 165 -93.47 -55.33 18.54
N GLN A 166 -92.20 -55.76 18.39
CA GLN A 166 -91.85 -57.09 17.88
C GLN A 166 -90.32 -57.26 17.70
N VAL A 167 -89.82 -58.39 18.22
CA VAL A 167 -88.56 -59.10 17.88
C VAL A 167 -87.23 -58.59 18.49
N ALA A 168 -86.82 -59.32 19.53
CA ALA A 168 -85.49 -59.89 19.85
C ALA A 168 -84.18 -59.05 19.69
N ARG A 169 -83.64 -58.63 20.84
CA ARG A 169 -82.32 -58.98 21.46
C ARG A 169 -81.09 -59.31 20.56
N PRO A 170 -79.86 -59.05 21.05
CA PRO A 170 -79.09 -57.82 20.87
C PRO A 170 -77.76 -58.06 20.12
N LYS A 171 -77.17 -57.02 19.51
CA LYS A 171 -75.74 -57.01 19.15
C LYS A 171 -75.07 -55.73 19.63
N THR A 172 -74.06 -55.96 20.47
CA THR A 172 -72.78 -55.27 20.70
C THR A 172 -72.43 -54.04 19.84
N PRO A 173 -71.57 -53.13 20.38
CA PRO A 173 -71.45 -51.74 19.96
C PRO A 173 -70.95 -51.59 18.52
N PRO A 174 -71.37 -50.55 17.77
CA PRO A 174 -70.82 -50.30 16.46
C PRO A 174 -69.35 -49.91 16.60
N SER A 175 -68.54 -50.70 15.89
CA SER A 175 -67.14 -50.46 15.54
C SER A 175 -66.92 -49.08 14.89
N PRO A 176 -65.66 -48.59 14.87
CA PRO A 176 -65.26 -47.27 14.36
C PRO A 176 -65.30 -47.19 12.82
N THR A 177 -66.44 -47.47 12.21
CA THR A 177 -66.56 -47.57 10.75
C THR A 177 -67.30 -46.38 10.11
N SER A 178 -68.05 -45.58 10.86
CA SER A 178 -68.81 -44.45 10.28
C SER A 178 -68.03 -43.13 10.16
N MET A 179 -66.91 -42.96 10.87
CA MET A 179 -65.92 -41.90 10.54
C MET A 179 -64.98 -42.32 9.40
N GLN A 180 -64.99 -43.59 8.99
CA GLN A 180 -64.18 -44.09 7.88
C GLN A 180 -64.87 -43.89 6.53
N GLU A 181 -66.20 -43.94 6.45
CA GLU A 181 -66.93 -43.67 5.20
C GLU A 181 -67.02 -42.17 4.85
N LEU A 182 -67.08 -41.27 5.85
CA LEU A 182 -66.99 -39.82 5.58
C LEU A 182 -65.54 -39.35 5.32
N ALA A 183 -64.54 -40.09 5.79
CA ALA A 183 -63.13 -39.85 5.48
C ALA A 183 -62.69 -40.45 4.14
N GLN A 184 -63.47 -41.37 3.56
CA GLN A 184 -63.18 -42.02 2.27
C GLN A 184 -63.67 -41.20 1.04
N SER A 185 -64.45 -40.14 1.24
CA SER A 185 -64.97 -39.30 0.15
C SER A 185 -64.24 -37.96 -0.02
N LEU A 186 -63.20 -37.67 0.77
CA LEU A 186 -62.28 -36.57 0.47
C LEU A 186 -61.27 -37.07 -0.57
N PRO A 187 -61.20 -36.46 -1.78
CA PRO A 187 -60.27 -36.88 -2.81
C PRO A 187 -58.84 -36.85 -2.25
N ARG A 188 -58.21 -38.03 -2.20
CA ARG A 188 -56.82 -38.20 -1.78
C ARG A 188 -55.96 -37.28 -2.65
N ARG A 189 -55.38 -36.21 -2.09
CA ARG A 189 -54.54 -35.26 -2.84
C ARG A 189 -53.49 -36.02 -3.65
N GLN A 190 -53.44 -35.77 -4.96
CA GLN A 190 -52.46 -36.42 -5.84
C GLN A 190 -51.04 -36.15 -5.31
N PRO A 191 -50.16 -37.17 -5.25
CA PRO A 191 -48.79 -36.99 -4.81
C PRO A 191 -48.06 -36.02 -5.76
N GLY A 192 -47.54 -34.92 -5.21
CA GLY A 192 -46.87 -33.86 -5.98
C GLY A 192 -47.74 -32.66 -6.36
N ALA A 193 -49.04 -32.67 -6.06
CA ALA A 193 -49.90 -31.50 -6.27
C ALA A 193 -49.54 -30.35 -5.28
N PRO A 194 -49.33 -29.11 -5.77
CA PRO A 194 -49.14 -27.95 -4.92
C PRO A 194 -50.41 -27.60 -4.15
N ASN A 195 -50.29 -26.79 -3.09
CA ASN A 195 -51.45 -26.13 -2.50
C ASN A 195 -51.94 -25.03 -3.46
N LEU A 196 -53.05 -25.28 -4.15
CA LEU A 196 -53.60 -24.40 -5.19
C LEU A 196 -53.93 -23.00 -4.66
N PHE A 197 -54.36 -22.88 -3.41
CA PHE A 197 -54.62 -21.59 -2.75
C PHE A 197 -53.38 -20.73 -2.51
N ASN A 198 -52.18 -21.33 -2.56
CA ASN A 198 -50.92 -20.62 -2.42
C ASN A 198 -50.32 -20.21 -3.78
N LEU A 199 -50.93 -20.64 -4.88
CA LEU A 199 -50.45 -20.36 -6.23
C LEU A 199 -50.76 -18.92 -6.64
N LYS A 200 -49.78 -18.27 -7.27
CA LYS A 200 -49.90 -16.91 -7.80
C LYS A 200 -49.79 -16.95 -9.32
N PRO A 201 -50.77 -16.41 -10.07
CA PRO A 201 -50.67 -16.39 -11.52
C PRO A 201 -49.55 -15.45 -11.95
N PHE A 202 -48.78 -15.86 -12.94
CA PHE A 202 -47.81 -14.98 -13.56
C PHE A 202 -48.52 -13.84 -14.32
N ARG A 203 -48.24 -12.59 -13.96
CA ARG A 203 -48.89 -11.38 -14.52
C ARG A 203 -47.89 -10.52 -15.27
N ASN A 204 -48.23 -10.09 -16.48
CA ASN A 204 -47.43 -9.14 -17.25
C ASN A 204 -47.59 -7.69 -16.71
N THR A 205 -46.88 -7.37 -15.63
CA THR A 205 -46.89 -6.02 -15.02
C THR A 205 -46.02 -5.03 -15.78
N ALA A 206 -46.20 -3.72 -15.56
CA ALA A 206 -45.35 -2.68 -16.15
C ALA A 206 -43.86 -2.88 -15.84
N ALA A 207 -43.55 -3.38 -14.64
CA ALA A 207 -42.20 -3.74 -14.24
C ALA A 207 -41.60 -4.90 -15.06
N ILE A 208 -42.42 -5.80 -15.64
CA ILE A 208 -41.96 -6.84 -16.56
C ILE A 208 -41.63 -6.27 -17.93
N ARG A 209 -42.47 -5.35 -18.44
CA ARG A 209 -42.28 -4.70 -19.74
C ARG A 209 -41.04 -3.81 -19.79
N ALA A 210 -40.76 -3.07 -18.71
CA ALA A 210 -39.63 -2.15 -18.64
C ALA A 210 -38.27 -2.82 -18.31
N ARG A 211 -38.20 -4.16 -18.15
CA ARG A 211 -36.95 -4.81 -17.67
C ARG A 211 -35.81 -4.73 -18.67
N ALA A 212 -36.08 -4.90 -19.96
CA ALA A 212 -35.05 -4.87 -20.99
C ALA A 212 -34.35 -3.50 -20.99
N GLU A 213 -35.13 -2.41 -21.02
CA GLU A 213 -34.62 -1.04 -20.96
C GLU A 213 -33.85 -0.77 -19.66
N LYS A 214 -34.39 -1.19 -18.50
CA LYS A 214 -33.69 -1.04 -17.21
C LYS A 214 -32.35 -1.79 -17.20
N SER A 215 -32.31 -3.01 -17.74
CA SER A 215 -31.05 -3.77 -17.85
C SER A 215 -30.05 -3.12 -18.79
N GLN A 216 -30.50 -2.49 -19.88
CA GLN A 216 -29.62 -1.77 -20.80
C GLN A 216 -29.00 -0.53 -20.16
N LYS A 217 -29.76 0.24 -19.36
CA LYS A 217 -29.24 1.37 -18.59
C LYS A 217 -28.17 0.93 -17.59
N LEU A 218 -28.46 -0.12 -16.81
CA LEU A 218 -27.51 -0.69 -15.84
C LEU A 218 -26.25 -1.28 -16.50
N MET A 219 -26.39 -1.90 -17.67
CA MET A 219 -25.26 -2.40 -18.45
C MET A 219 -24.30 -1.26 -18.81
N LYS A 220 -24.81 -0.14 -19.34
CA LYS A 220 -23.98 1.02 -19.69
C LYS A 220 -23.23 1.57 -18.47
N THR A 221 -23.92 1.75 -17.34
CA THR A 221 -23.28 2.25 -16.12
C THR A 221 -22.19 1.32 -15.59
N LEU A 222 -22.41 0.00 -15.65
CA LEU A 222 -21.45 -0.98 -15.17
C LEU A 222 -20.21 -1.09 -16.07
N TYR A 223 -20.36 -0.94 -17.39
CA TYR A 223 -19.20 -0.88 -18.29
C TYR A 223 -18.40 0.41 -18.13
N ILE A 224 -19.07 1.55 -17.92
CA ILE A 224 -18.36 2.81 -17.60
C ILE A 224 -17.58 2.64 -16.29
N ALA A 225 -18.19 2.06 -15.25
CA ALA A 225 -17.50 1.76 -14.00
C ALA A 225 -16.32 0.78 -14.18
N SER A 226 -16.43 -0.24 -15.04
CA SER A 226 -15.31 -1.16 -15.31
C SER A 226 -14.14 -0.46 -16.02
N VAL A 227 -14.43 0.46 -16.95
CA VAL A 227 -13.37 1.23 -17.62
C VAL A 227 -12.71 2.21 -16.64
N ALA A 228 -13.49 2.90 -15.82
CA ALA A 228 -12.96 3.83 -14.81
C ALA A 228 -12.06 3.12 -13.77
N THR A 229 -12.49 1.95 -13.29
CA THR A 229 -11.67 1.13 -12.38
C THR A 229 -10.41 0.60 -13.06
N LEU A 230 -10.47 0.15 -14.32
CA LEU A 230 -9.28 -0.27 -15.05
C LEU A 230 -8.27 0.87 -15.26
N LEU A 231 -8.75 2.09 -15.55
CA LEU A 231 -7.91 3.28 -15.64
C LEU A 231 -7.25 3.60 -14.29
N ALA A 232 -8.02 3.58 -13.20
CA ALA A 232 -7.49 3.80 -11.85
C ALA A 232 -6.46 2.73 -11.46
N LEU A 233 -6.69 1.46 -11.82
CA LEU A 233 -5.73 0.38 -11.60
C LEU A 233 -4.42 0.61 -12.36
N LEU A 234 -4.50 1.08 -13.60
CA LEU A 234 -3.31 1.37 -14.41
C LEU A 234 -2.53 2.56 -13.83
N LEU A 235 -3.19 3.64 -13.44
CA LEU A 235 -2.55 4.81 -12.82
C LEU A 235 -1.90 4.48 -11.48
N LEU A 236 -2.62 3.76 -10.61
CA LEU A 236 -2.12 3.35 -9.30
C LEU A 236 -1.05 2.26 -9.42
N GLY A 237 -1.18 1.34 -10.37
CA GLY A 237 -0.17 0.32 -10.67
C GLY A 237 1.13 0.93 -11.20
N LEU A 238 1.03 1.96 -12.06
CA LEU A 238 2.20 2.71 -12.51
C LEU A 238 2.89 3.42 -11.34
N ARG A 239 2.13 4.04 -10.44
CA ARG A 239 2.67 4.65 -9.23
C ARG A 239 3.31 3.63 -8.29
N TYR A 240 2.72 2.45 -8.14
CA TYR A 240 3.29 1.35 -7.35
C TYR A 240 4.60 0.84 -7.95
N ALA A 241 4.71 0.73 -9.28
CA ALA A 241 5.95 0.35 -9.96
C ALA A 241 7.07 1.40 -9.82
N LEU A 242 6.72 2.65 -9.49
CA LEU A 242 7.68 3.73 -9.20
C LEU A 242 8.09 3.79 -7.73
N LEU A 243 7.49 2.98 -6.84
CA LEU A 243 7.93 2.90 -5.45
C LEU A 243 9.27 2.14 -5.37
N PRO A 244 10.13 2.47 -4.39
CA PRO A 244 11.40 1.76 -4.19
C PRO A 244 11.14 0.26 -3.99
N THR A 245 11.81 -0.59 -4.76
CA THR A 245 11.81 -2.04 -4.60
C THR A 245 12.64 -2.45 -3.38
N GLU A 246 12.48 -3.69 -2.91
CA GLU A 246 13.16 -4.27 -1.73
C GLU A 246 14.70 -4.09 -1.77
N ASP A 247 15.29 -3.98 -2.96
CA ASP A 247 16.74 -3.77 -3.15
C ASP A 247 17.25 -2.38 -2.69
N ASN A 248 16.36 -1.39 -2.51
CA ASN A 248 16.70 -0.05 -2.01
C ASN A 248 16.29 0.15 -0.54
N LEU A 249 16.00 -0.92 0.19
CA LEU A 249 15.73 -0.82 1.62
C LEU A 249 17.03 -0.50 2.37
N LEU A 250 16.94 0.45 3.29
CA LEU A 250 18.02 0.76 4.20
C LEU A 250 18.30 -0.47 5.08
N ASN A 251 19.47 -1.08 4.91
CA ASN A 251 19.86 -2.31 5.61
C ASN A 251 20.92 -2.07 6.69
N GLY A 252 21.60 -0.93 6.64
CA GLY A 252 22.69 -0.62 7.54
C GLY A 252 23.13 0.84 7.42
N ALA A 253 24.32 1.13 7.90
CA ALA A 253 24.91 2.45 7.82
C ALA A 253 25.59 2.67 6.46
N GLU A 254 25.40 3.85 5.88
CA GLU A 254 25.97 4.21 4.57
C GLU A 254 27.36 4.81 4.70
N THR A 255 27.60 5.56 5.76
CA THR A 255 28.94 6.09 6.07
C THR A 255 29.10 6.31 7.57
N ILE A 256 30.36 6.32 8.00
CA ILE A 256 30.76 6.58 9.37
C ILE A 256 31.94 7.52 9.40
N VAL A 257 31.94 8.47 10.32
CA VAL A 257 33.04 9.41 10.55
C VAL A 257 33.31 9.53 12.03
N MET A 258 34.54 9.87 12.39
CA MET A 258 34.90 10.17 13.78
C MET A 258 34.68 11.66 14.05
N ASP A 259 34.05 11.99 15.18
CA ASP A 259 33.90 13.37 15.61
C ASP A 259 35.19 13.92 16.27
N GLY A 260 35.21 15.23 16.59
CA GLY A 260 36.36 15.87 17.23
C GLY A 260 36.66 15.41 18.67
N HIS A 261 35.78 14.60 19.27
CA HIS A 261 35.86 14.11 20.65
C HIS A 261 36.03 12.57 20.73
N SER A 262 36.42 11.93 19.63
CA SER A 262 36.55 10.46 19.50
C SER A 262 35.23 9.68 19.58
N GLY A 263 34.09 10.36 19.49
CA GLY A 263 32.80 9.77 19.18
C GLY A 263 32.66 9.46 17.69
N LEU A 264 31.53 8.88 17.31
CA LEU A 264 31.25 8.47 15.94
C LEU A 264 29.96 9.11 15.47
N ILE A 265 29.94 9.52 14.21
CA ILE A 265 28.73 9.99 13.52
C ILE A 265 28.47 9.02 12.38
N ILE A 266 27.29 8.41 12.39
CA ILE A 266 26.86 7.39 11.46
C ILE A 266 25.69 7.95 10.64
N GLN A 267 25.75 7.83 9.33
CA GLN A 267 24.63 8.16 8.46
C GLN A 267 23.90 6.88 8.02
N ALA A 268 22.57 6.91 8.08
CA ALA A 268 21.72 5.91 7.45
C ALA A 268 20.48 6.59 6.84
N GLY A 269 20.39 6.62 5.51
CA GLY A 269 19.38 7.38 4.79
C GLY A 269 19.39 8.87 5.16
N SER A 270 18.22 9.40 5.55
CA SER A 270 18.01 10.80 5.95
C SER A 270 18.24 11.07 7.45
N ARG A 271 18.91 10.17 8.18
CA ARG A 271 19.23 10.36 9.60
C ARG A 271 20.72 10.21 9.89
N LEU A 272 21.17 10.99 10.86
CA LEU A 272 22.48 10.91 11.48
C LEU A 272 22.33 10.38 12.91
N PHE A 273 23.22 9.49 13.31
CA PHE A 273 23.31 8.93 14.66
C PHE A 273 24.67 9.31 15.24
N SER A 274 24.67 9.84 16.46
CA SER A 274 25.89 10.16 17.19
C SER A 274 26.10 9.12 18.28
N LEU A 275 27.34 8.67 18.40
CA LEU A 275 27.82 7.75 19.41
C LEU A 275 28.95 8.41 20.19
N ASP A 276 29.05 8.12 21.48
CA ASP A 276 30.21 8.51 22.28
C ASP A 276 31.43 7.63 22.00
N ARG A 277 32.54 7.94 22.67
CA ARG A 277 33.79 7.17 22.62
C ARG A 277 33.68 5.71 23.08
N SER A 278 32.60 5.33 23.77
CA SER A 278 32.33 3.95 24.19
C SER A 278 31.49 3.17 23.17
N GLY A 279 30.92 3.88 22.18
CA GLY A 279 29.97 3.34 21.22
C GLY A 279 28.53 3.37 21.72
N ALA A 280 28.23 4.11 22.78
CA ALA A 280 26.88 4.31 23.29
C ALA A 280 26.16 5.43 22.52
N ASP A 281 24.88 5.24 22.24
CA ASP A 281 24.06 6.22 21.53
C ASP A 281 23.92 7.52 22.34
N THR A 282 24.35 8.65 21.76
CA THR A 282 24.23 9.99 22.38
C THR A 282 23.09 10.81 21.79
N GLY A 283 22.71 10.53 20.53
CA GLY A 283 21.61 11.23 19.89
C GLY A 283 21.37 10.80 18.44
N SER A 284 20.25 11.27 17.88
CA SER A 284 19.97 11.17 16.46
C SER A 284 19.39 12.47 15.92
N TYR A 285 19.72 12.80 14.68
CA TYR A 285 19.35 14.04 14.01
C TYR A 285 18.73 13.68 12.66
N ALA A 286 17.54 14.20 12.36
CA ALA A 286 17.03 14.12 10.99
C ALA A 286 17.75 15.16 10.12
N MET A 287 18.06 14.81 8.87
CA MET A 287 18.66 15.76 7.93
C MET A 287 17.74 16.98 7.70
N ASP A 288 16.42 16.77 7.74
CA ASP A 288 15.42 17.85 7.63
C ASP A 288 15.56 18.87 8.78
N ASP A 289 15.85 18.41 10.01
CA ASP A 289 16.06 19.28 11.18
C ASP A 289 17.31 20.17 11.03
N LEU A 290 18.24 19.78 10.15
CA LEU A 290 19.45 20.53 9.81
C LEU A 290 19.24 21.45 8.59
N GLY A 291 18.03 21.52 8.03
CA GLY A 291 17.72 22.30 6.83
C GLY A 291 18.20 21.63 5.53
N ILE A 292 18.28 20.30 5.51
CA ILE A 292 18.66 19.49 4.35
C ILE A 292 17.44 18.67 3.91
N THR A 293 16.76 19.14 2.86
CA THR A 293 15.50 18.55 2.35
C THR A 293 15.71 17.59 1.19
N VAL A 294 16.94 17.47 0.70
CA VAL A 294 17.31 16.58 -0.41
C VAL A 294 18.25 15.50 0.11
N PRO A 295 18.33 14.31 -0.52
CA PRO A 295 19.26 13.27 -0.09
C PRO A 295 20.69 13.83 -0.05
N ALA A 296 21.39 13.68 1.06
CA ALA A 296 22.75 14.15 1.21
C ALA A 296 23.68 13.00 1.60
N ARG A 297 24.98 13.15 1.35
CA ARG A 297 26.01 12.20 1.78
C ARG A 297 27.00 12.89 2.71
N LEU A 298 27.25 12.27 3.85
CA LEU A 298 28.29 12.67 4.80
C LEU A 298 29.66 12.32 4.20
N LEU A 299 30.50 13.35 4.10
CA LEU A 299 31.83 13.25 3.53
C LEU A 299 32.90 13.10 4.61
N GLY A 300 32.74 13.80 5.73
CA GLY A 300 33.75 13.87 6.78
C GLY A 300 33.40 14.89 7.85
N VAL A 301 34.39 15.16 8.71
CA VAL A 301 34.32 16.16 9.79
C VAL A 301 35.49 17.12 9.62
N ASP A 302 35.28 18.40 9.92
CA ASP A 302 36.35 19.40 9.97
C ASP A 302 37.14 19.35 11.29
N THR A 303 38.18 20.18 11.40
CA THR A 303 39.03 20.26 12.60
C THR A 303 38.31 20.79 13.85
N HIS A 304 37.12 21.37 13.68
CA HIS A 304 36.28 21.89 14.75
C HIS A 304 35.14 20.94 15.14
N GLY A 305 35.10 19.73 14.58
CA GLY A 305 34.04 18.75 14.86
C GLY A 305 32.74 18.98 14.10
N ARG A 306 32.71 19.89 13.12
CA ARG A 306 31.53 20.16 12.28
C ARG A 306 31.51 19.19 11.10
N ILE A 307 30.32 18.66 10.80
CA ILE A 307 30.17 17.66 9.73
C ILE A 307 30.08 18.33 8.36
N ILE A 308 30.62 17.66 7.35
CA ILE A 308 30.55 18.10 5.96
C ILE A 308 29.61 17.17 5.20
N LEU A 309 28.53 17.74 4.68
CA LEU A 309 27.49 17.05 3.93
C LEU A 309 27.46 17.56 2.49
N ARG A 310 27.22 16.65 1.54
CA ARG A 310 27.03 16.97 0.13
C ARG A 310 25.63 16.60 -0.31
N GLU A 311 24.85 17.56 -0.76
CA GLU A 311 23.50 17.31 -1.26
C GLU A 311 23.52 16.69 -2.66
N LYS A 312 22.68 15.68 -2.86
CA LYS A 312 22.43 15.00 -4.14
C LYS A 312 21.32 15.75 -4.86
N VAL A 313 21.70 16.60 -5.82
CA VAL A 313 20.75 17.34 -6.66
C VAL A 313 20.75 16.71 -8.05
N ASP A 314 19.55 16.41 -8.57
CA ASP A 314 19.42 15.86 -9.92
C ASP A 314 19.92 16.88 -10.95
N ALA A 315 20.86 16.43 -11.79
CA ALA A 315 21.56 17.27 -12.77
C ALA A 315 20.65 17.92 -13.84
N ALA A 316 19.35 17.58 -13.86
CA ALA A 316 18.37 18.07 -14.82
C ALA A 316 18.08 19.58 -14.71
N GLU A 317 18.37 20.21 -13.56
CA GLU A 317 18.10 21.64 -13.32
C GLU A 317 19.34 22.55 -13.42
N GLY A 318 20.49 22.04 -13.87
CA GLY A 318 21.72 22.84 -13.96
C GLY A 318 22.21 23.38 -12.61
N ARG A 319 21.73 22.80 -11.50
CA ARG A 319 22.09 23.19 -10.14
C ARG A 319 23.38 22.50 -9.70
N THR A 320 24.22 23.29 -9.08
CA THR A 320 25.42 22.87 -8.35
C THR A 320 25.01 21.92 -7.23
N TRP A 321 25.85 20.94 -6.89
CA TRP A 321 25.61 20.10 -5.72
C TRP A 321 26.19 20.88 -4.55
N PRO A 322 25.41 21.51 -3.65
CA PRO A 322 25.99 22.30 -2.59
C PRO A 322 26.65 21.39 -1.57
N THR A 323 27.85 21.76 -1.15
CA THR A 323 28.44 21.21 0.07
C THR A 323 28.05 22.12 1.23
N LYS A 324 27.61 21.53 2.33
CA LYS A 324 27.24 22.23 3.55
C LYS A 324 28.12 21.76 4.70
N ARG A 325 28.50 22.69 5.57
CA ARG A 325 29.14 22.46 6.86
C ARG A 325 28.08 22.64 7.93
N CYS A 326 27.84 21.60 8.70
CA CYS A 326 26.79 21.59 9.70
C CYS A 326 27.37 21.46 11.11
N ASP A 327 26.82 22.29 11.98
CA ASP A 327 27.01 22.21 13.42
C ASP A 327 25.81 21.44 14.00
N LEU A 328 26.10 20.27 14.59
CA LEU A 328 25.08 19.41 15.18
C LEU A 328 24.54 19.96 16.50
N GLU A 329 25.33 20.73 17.25
CA GLU A 329 24.89 21.33 18.52
C GLU A 329 23.88 22.44 18.25
N ASN A 330 24.20 23.32 17.30
CA ASN A 330 23.34 24.45 16.93
C ASN A 330 22.28 24.09 15.88
N ARG A 331 22.31 22.87 15.32
CA ARG A 331 21.43 22.38 14.25
C ARG A 331 21.39 23.30 13.03
N GLN A 332 22.54 23.84 12.66
CA GLN A 332 22.66 24.81 11.56
C GLN A 332 23.66 24.32 10.54
N CYS A 333 23.27 24.39 9.26
CA CYS A 333 24.14 24.13 8.12
C CYS A 333 24.42 25.41 7.35
N LEU A 334 25.69 25.71 7.15
CA LEU A 334 26.16 26.81 6.31
C LEU A 334 26.78 26.25 5.02
N PRO A 335 26.70 26.96 3.88
CA PRO A 335 27.45 26.59 2.68
C PRO A 335 28.94 26.46 2.99
N TYR A 336 29.59 25.44 2.44
CA TYR A 336 31.01 25.16 2.63
C TYR A 336 31.64 24.71 1.34
N GLY A 337 32.81 25.23 1.00
CA GLY A 337 33.42 24.91 -0.27
C GLY A 337 32.85 25.73 -1.42
N LEU A 338 33.41 25.49 -2.60
CA LEU A 338 32.94 26.10 -3.84
C LEU A 338 31.92 25.19 -4.53
N ASP A 339 30.76 25.73 -4.84
CA ASP A 339 29.68 25.13 -5.65
C ASP A 339 30.12 24.79 -7.10
N ILE A 340 31.38 24.96 -7.45
CA ILE A 340 31.91 24.78 -8.82
C ILE A 340 31.84 23.31 -9.27
N LEU A 341 31.79 22.36 -8.33
CA LEU A 341 31.70 20.93 -8.63
C LEU A 341 30.24 20.55 -8.92
N GLY A 342 29.94 20.14 -10.15
CA GLY A 342 28.67 19.49 -10.53
C GLY A 342 28.68 17.98 -10.30
N GLY A 343 29.84 17.42 -9.95
CA GLY A 343 30.10 16.00 -9.86
C GLY A 343 30.00 15.37 -8.47
N ARG A 344 30.09 14.04 -8.44
CA ARG A 344 30.14 13.22 -7.22
C ARG A 344 31.53 13.31 -6.60
N ILE A 345 31.57 13.56 -5.29
CA ILE A 345 32.80 13.43 -4.49
C ILE A 345 32.92 11.97 -4.03
N SER A 346 34.05 11.33 -4.32
CA SER A 346 34.31 9.95 -3.90
C SER A 346 35.10 9.84 -2.60
N ALA A 347 35.99 10.79 -2.34
CA ALA A 347 36.82 10.84 -1.14
C ALA A 347 36.99 12.28 -0.62
N TYR A 348 37.10 12.39 0.69
CA TYR A 348 37.32 13.62 1.44
C TYR A 348 38.26 13.33 2.60
N VAL A 349 39.31 14.13 2.77
CA VAL A 349 40.21 14.05 3.93
C VAL A 349 40.63 15.45 4.36
N VAL A 350 40.82 15.66 5.65
CA VAL A 350 41.27 16.93 6.23
C VAL A 350 42.64 16.72 6.86
N ASP A 351 43.59 17.62 6.63
CA ASP A 351 44.84 17.64 7.39
C ASP A 351 44.54 18.23 8.79
N PRO A 352 44.66 17.44 9.86
CA PRO A 352 44.35 17.92 11.21
C PRO A 352 45.28 19.04 11.69
N ARG A 353 46.45 19.22 11.06
CA ARG A 353 47.45 20.23 11.45
C ARG A 353 47.18 21.59 10.82
N THR A 354 46.74 21.61 9.57
CA THR A 354 46.54 22.86 8.81
C THR A 354 45.06 23.23 8.65
N GLY A 355 44.15 22.28 8.82
CA GLY A 355 42.72 22.45 8.53
C GLY A 355 42.40 22.46 7.03
N GLU A 356 43.40 22.27 6.16
CA GLU A 356 43.19 22.15 4.72
C GLU A 356 42.47 20.84 4.39
N SER A 357 41.57 20.87 3.41
CA SER A 357 40.81 19.68 2.98
C SER A 357 41.13 19.30 1.55
N TYR A 358 41.10 17.99 1.28
CA TYR A 358 41.43 17.40 -0.01
C TYR A 358 40.23 16.57 -0.48
N LEU A 359 39.82 16.79 -1.73
CA LEU A 359 38.64 16.16 -2.31
C LEU A 359 38.95 15.57 -3.68
N VAL A 360 38.28 14.47 -3.99
CA VAL A 360 38.38 13.81 -5.30
C VAL A 360 37.00 13.79 -5.95
N SER A 361 36.93 14.31 -7.17
CA SER A 361 35.75 14.28 -8.05
C SER A 361 36.07 13.41 -9.28
N PRO A 362 35.75 12.10 -9.26
CA PRO A 362 36.05 11.21 -10.39
C PRO A 362 35.31 11.57 -11.66
N THR A 363 34.08 12.09 -11.54
CA THR A 363 33.25 12.50 -12.68
C THR A 363 33.85 13.67 -13.46
N GLU A 364 34.54 14.57 -12.76
CA GLU A 364 35.18 15.73 -13.39
C GLU A 364 36.68 15.49 -13.65
N GLY A 365 37.24 14.41 -13.10
CA GLY A 365 38.67 14.12 -13.17
C GLY A 365 39.51 15.11 -12.36
N LEU A 366 38.99 15.62 -11.23
CA LEU A 366 39.65 16.67 -10.44
C LEU A 366 40.05 16.18 -9.05
N LEU A 367 41.32 16.41 -8.71
CA LEU A 367 41.84 16.42 -7.35
C LEU A 367 41.90 17.88 -6.88
N ILE A 368 41.33 18.17 -5.71
CA ILE A 368 41.12 19.55 -5.24
C ILE A 368 41.65 19.71 -3.82
N LYS A 369 42.25 20.87 -3.56
CA LYS A 369 42.69 21.33 -2.25
C LYS A 369 41.94 22.59 -1.86
N LEU A 370 41.33 22.58 -0.69
CA LEU A 370 40.65 23.73 -0.08
C LEU A 370 41.33 24.13 1.22
N ASP A 371 41.19 25.38 1.62
CA ASP A 371 41.54 25.85 2.96
C ASP A 371 40.47 25.43 4.00
N GLY A 372 40.70 25.83 5.25
CA GLY A 372 39.79 25.56 6.37
C GLY A 372 38.43 26.26 6.28
N ASP A 373 38.25 27.24 5.39
CA ASP A 373 36.98 27.92 5.13
C ASP A 373 36.29 27.40 3.86
N GLY A 374 36.97 26.51 3.12
CA GLY A 374 36.47 25.90 1.88
C GLY A 374 36.83 26.69 0.62
N GLN A 375 37.74 27.67 0.70
CA GLN A 375 38.23 28.36 -0.50
C GLN A 375 39.21 27.49 -1.25
N LEU A 376 39.17 27.55 -2.59
CA LEU A 376 40.08 26.81 -3.44
C LEU A 376 41.51 27.31 -3.30
N LEU A 377 42.41 26.43 -2.88
CA LEU A 377 43.85 26.69 -2.83
C LEU A 377 44.55 26.17 -4.10
N ALA A 378 44.20 24.96 -4.54
CA ALA A 378 44.78 24.33 -5.72
C ALA A 378 43.84 23.26 -6.30
N GLN A 379 43.98 22.98 -7.60
CA GLN A 379 43.30 21.87 -8.27
C GLN A 379 44.19 21.25 -9.34
N LYS A 380 44.02 19.95 -9.59
CA LYS A 380 44.74 19.20 -10.61
C LYS A 380 43.77 18.30 -11.38
N LYS A 381 43.81 18.38 -12.71
CA LYS A 381 43.06 17.46 -13.58
C LYS A 381 43.89 16.20 -13.85
N MET A 382 43.32 15.04 -13.59
CA MET A 382 43.98 13.74 -13.76
C MET A 382 42.99 12.58 -13.90
N ALA A 383 43.47 11.42 -14.34
CA ALA A 383 42.68 10.20 -14.31
C ALA A 383 42.51 9.71 -12.87
N LEU A 384 41.26 9.47 -12.46
CA LEU A 384 40.91 9.09 -11.09
C LEU A 384 40.10 7.79 -11.09
N PRO A 385 40.27 6.92 -10.08
CA PRO A 385 39.39 5.77 -9.90
C PRO A 385 37.95 6.21 -9.57
N GLN A 386 36.97 5.44 -10.03
CA GLN A 386 35.54 5.66 -9.74
C GLN A 386 35.20 5.59 -8.24
N LYS A 387 35.92 4.75 -7.48
CA LYS A 387 35.89 4.68 -6.02
C LYS A 387 37.26 5.07 -5.48
N ALA A 388 37.59 6.37 -5.52
CA ALA A 388 38.85 6.83 -4.93
C ALA A 388 38.79 6.75 -3.40
N SER A 389 39.92 6.40 -2.80
CA SER A 389 40.20 6.52 -1.36
C SER A 389 41.38 7.47 -1.18
N LEU A 390 41.35 8.30 -0.14
CA LEU A 390 42.43 9.23 0.20
C LEU A 390 42.91 8.97 1.61
N ALA A 391 44.22 9.11 1.83
CA ALA A 391 44.80 9.21 3.16
C ALA A 391 45.93 10.23 3.20
N LEU A 392 46.07 10.91 4.34
CA LEU A 392 47.22 11.76 4.63
C LEU A 392 48.10 11.04 5.65
N HIS A 393 49.37 10.88 5.33
CA HIS A 393 50.35 10.27 6.23
C HIS A 393 51.72 10.88 6.00
N GLU A 394 52.43 11.21 7.09
CA GLU A 394 53.78 11.82 7.05
C GLU A 394 53.94 13.04 6.13
N GLY A 395 52.86 13.82 5.94
CA GLY A 395 52.88 14.99 5.06
C GLY A 395 52.83 14.68 3.56
N LEU A 396 52.47 13.45 3.18
CA LEU A 396 52.20 13.03 1.81
C LEU A 396 50.72 12.71 1.63
N LEU A 397 50.23 12.87 0.40
CA LEU A 397 48.86 12.53 0.02
C LEU A 397 48.86 11.19 -0.73
N PHE A 398 48.19 10.20 -0.18
CA PHE A 398 48.03 8.88 -0.78
C PHE A 398 46.65 8.77 -1.42
N MET A 399 46.56 8.15 -2.59
CA MET A 399 45.29 7.86 -3.27
C MET A 399 45.32 6.47 -3.90
N SER A 400 44.17 5.80 -3.98
CA SER A 400 44.06 4.55 -4.72
C SER A 400 44.33 4.79 -6.22
N SER A 401 45.03 3.86 -6.86
CA SER A 401 45.35 3.95 -8.29
C SER A 401 44.10 3.74 -9.16
N ALA A 402 44.10 4.37 -10.34
CA ALA A 402 43.01 4.24 -11.30
C ALA A 402 43.02 2.91 -12.06
N THR A 403 44.19 2.28 -12.21
CA THR A 403 44.44 1.22 -13.20
C THR A 403 44.80 -0.13 -12.60
N GLY A 404 45.14 -0.22 -11.32
CA GLY A 404 45.59 -1.49 -10.73
C GLY A 404 45.57 -1.54 -9.21
N PRO A 405 46.12 -2.62 -8.61
CA PRO A 405 46.16 -2.83 -7.17
C PRO A 405 47.33 -2.03 -6.57
N ALA A 406 47.32 -0.71 -6.77
CA ALA A 406 48.39 0.17 -6.34
C ALA A 406 47.87 1.42 -5.63
N ILE A 407 48.74 2.04 -4.84
CA ILE A 407 48.49 3.30 -4.14
C ILE A 407 49.48 4.33 -4.68
N SER A 408 48.95 5.38 -5.30
CA SER A 408 49.73 6.46 -5.88
C SER A 408 49.98 7.54 -4.81
N ILE A 409 51.20 8.08 -4.77
CA ILE A 409 51.66 9.06 -3.78
C ILE A 409 51.79 10.42 -4.46
N PHE A 410 51.23 11.47 -3.87
CA PHE A 410 51.18 12.82 -4.41
C PHE A 410 51.73 13.86 -3.45
N ARG A 411 52.22 14.96 -4.02
CA ARG A 411 52.56 16.18 -3.29
C ARG A 411 51.29 16.94 -2.85
N PRO A 412 51.16 17.28 -1.55
CA PRO A 412 50.04 18.08 -1.05
C PRO A 412 50.31 19.60 -1.04
N ASP A 413 51.54 20.05 -1.32
CA ASP A 413 51.89 21.47 -1.31
C ASP A 413 51.30 22.25 -2.50
N ASN A 414 51.02 23.54 -2.31
CA ASN A 414 50.27 24.34 -3.29
C ASN A 414 50.99 24.48 -4.64
N LYS A 415 52.33 24.44 -4.67
CA LYS A 415 53.12 24.63 -5.90
C LYS A 415 53.16 23.35 -6.74
N GLY A 416 53.36 22.20 -6.09
CA GLY A 416 53.42 20.88 -6.72
C GLY A 416 52.12 20.07 -6.59
N PHE A 417 50.99 20.70 -6.30
CA PHE A 417 49.78 19.97 -5.92
C PHE A 417 49.35 18.94 -6.96
N GLY A 418 49.22 17.68 -6.52
CA GLY A 418 48.80 16.57 -7.39
C GLY A 418 49.90 16.09 -8.36
N GLU A 419 51.16 16.50 -8.18
CA GLU A 419 52.30 15.83 -8.81
C GLU A 419 52.51 14.47 -8.16
N GLN A 420 52.48 13.42 -8.99
CA GLN A 420 52.75 12.05 -8.54
C GLN A 420 54.25 11.91 -8.26
N LEU A 421 54.57 11.46 -7.05
CA LEU A 421 55.93 11.21 -6.60
C LEU A 421 56.32 9.75 -6.83
N ASP A 422 55.41 8.84 -6.54
CA ASP A 422 55.66 7.40 -6.54
C ASP A 422 54.34 6.62 -6.65
N GLU A 423 54.43 5.31 -6.82
CA GLU A 423 53.31 4.38 -6.79
C GLU A 423 53.73 3.04 -6.19
N VAL A 424 52.99 2.61 -5.16
CA VAL A 424 53.26 1.36 -4.46
C VAL A 424 52.30 0.28 -4.93
N LEU A 425 52.85 -0.78 -5.53
CA LEU A 425 52.10 -1.93 -6.01
C LEU A 425 51.88 -2.95 -4.89
N LEU A 426 50.62 -3.32 -4.63
CA LEU A 426 50.23 -4.26 -3.58
C LEU A 426 49.76 -5.58 -4.19
N LEU A 427 50.52 -6.65 -3.97
CA LEU A 427 50.26 -7.97 -4.55
C LEU A 427 50.36 -9.11 -3.52
N PRO A 428 49.57 -9.11 -2.43
CA PRO A 428 49.63 -10.18 -1.44
C PRO A 428 49.10 -11.50 -2.04
N ALA A 429 49.78 -12.62 -1.79
CA ALA A 429 49.43 -13.93 -2.37
C ALA A 429 47.93 -14.31 -2.19
N PRO A 430 47.31 -14.12 -1.00
CA PRO A 430 45.89 -14.46 -0.84
C PRO A 430 44.93 -13.57 -1.64
N ALA A 431 45.32 -12.35 -2.02
CA ALA A 431 44.52 -11.50 -2.91
C ALA A 431 44.66 -11.95 -4.37
N GLN A 432 45.86 -12.37 -4.78
CA GLN A 432 46.10 -12.89 -6.12
C GLN A 432 45.30 -14.16 -6.39
N GLU A 433 45.29 -15.10 -5.44
CA GLU A 433 44.49 -16.34 -5.51
C GLU A 433 42.99 -16.05 -5.72
N LYS A 434 42.50 -14.97 -5.11
CA LYS A 434 41.10 -14.51 -5.21
C LYS A 434 40.85 -13.51 -6.35
N LYS A 435 41.89 -13.21 -7.15
CA LYS A 435 41.88 -12.19 -8.22
C LYS A 435 41.36 -10.82 -7.76
N GLN A 436 41.72 -10.41 -6.55
CA GLN A 436 41.38 -9.09 -6.02
C GLN A 436 42.40 -8.07 -6.52
N THR A 437 42.05 -7.35 -7.58
CA THR A 437 42.97 -6.53 -8.39
C THR A 437 42.75 -5.03 -8.22
N ARG A 438 41.78 -4.60 -7.40
CA ARG A 438 41.47 -3.19 -7.17
C ARG A 438 41.55 -2.83 -5.70
N ILE A 439 42.03 -1.62 -5.39
CA ILE A 439 42.01 -1.08 -4.03
C ILE A 439 40.82 -0.12 -3.91
N ASP A 440 39.87 -0.46 -3.04
CA ASP A 440 38.66 0.34 -2.82
C ASP A 440 38.80 1.29 -1.62
N GLN A 441 39.48 0.87 -0.55
CA GLN A 441 39.70 1.64 0.66
C GLN A 441 41.06 1.32 1.27
N PHE A 442 41.70 2.31 1.89
CA PHE A 442 42.87 2.07 2.73
C PHE A 442 43.00 3.15 3.79
N LEU A 443 43.65 2.81 4.91
CA LEU A 443 43.98 3.75 5.97
C LEU A 443 45.24 3.34 6.73
N TRP A 444 45.85 4.30 7.41
CA TRP A 444 46.92 4.06 8.37
C TRP A 444 46.35 4.02 9.79
N ALA A 445 46.61 2.93 10.52
CA ALA A 445 46.20 2.81 11.92
C ALA A 445 46.99 1.72 12.65
N ALA A 446 47.28 1.99 13.93
CA ALA A 446 48.02 1.08 14.81
C ALA A 446 49.29 0.53 14.13
N ASP A 447 50.12 1.44 13.62
CA ASP A 447 51.41 1.18 12.98
C ASP A 447 51.37 0.25 11.75
N SER A 448 50.21 0.15 11.10
CA SER A 448 50.04 -0.65 9.88
C SER A 448 49.08 0.02 8.89
N TRP A 449 49.30 -0.27 7.61
CA TRP A 449 48.36 0.04 6.55
C TRP A 449 47.31 -1.05 6.47
N TRP A 450 46.05 -0.64 6.42
CA TRP A 450 44.90 -1.51 6.23
C TRP A 450 44.34 -1.23 4.86
N VAL A 451 44.16 -2.27 4.05
CA VAL A 451 43.80 -2.14 2.64
C VAL A 451 42.68 -3.11 2.31
N VAL A 452 41.56 -2.60 1.78
CA VAL A 452 40.50 -3.40 1.18
C VAL A 452 40.81 -3.57 -0.30
N MET A 453 40.96 -4.83 -0.72
CA MET A 453 41.13 -5.19 -2.12
C MET A 453 39.89 -5.92 -2.63
N THR A 454 39.43 -5.57 -3.82
CA THR A 454 38.22 -6.12 -4.46
C THR A 454 38.52 -6.79 -5.78
N ASN A 455 37.78 -7.86 -6.04
CA ASN A 455 37.71 -8.50 -7.34
C ASN A 455 36.67 -7.76 -8.20
N THR A 456 37.08 -7.27 -9.38
CA THR A 456 36.22 -6.49 -10.27
C THR A 456 35.15 -7.31 -10.98
N GLU A 457 35.29 -8.63 -11.07
CA GLU A 457 34.34 -9.55 -11.71
C GLU A 457 33.29 -10.06 -10.73
N THR A 458 33.72 -10.43 -9.52
CA THR A 458 32.83 -11.07 -8.51
C THR A 458 32.38 -10.13 -7.40
N ALA A 459 32.92 -8.90 -7.34
CA ALA A 459 32.76 -7.95 -6.23
C ALA A 459 33.23 -8.46 -4.85
N GLN A 460 33.88 -9.62 -4.79
CA GLN A 460 34.39 -10.17 -3.54
C GLN A 460 35.54 -9.31 -3.01
N SER A 461 35.45 -8.96 -1.73
CA SER A 461 36.42 -8.11 -1.03
C SER A 461 37.28 -8.91 -0.06
N GLY A 462 38.52 -8.46 0.15
CA GLY A 462 39.42 -8.95 1.18
C GLY A 462 40.05 -7.78 1.94
N LEU A 463 40.33 -7.98 3.22
CA LEU A 463 41.02 -6.99 4.06
C LEU A 463 42.43 -7.48 4.38
N TYR A 464 43.41 -6.62 4.12
CA TYR A 464 44.83 -6.95 4.21
C TYR A 464 45.57 -5.91 5.04
N ARG A 465 46.61 -6.37 5.75
CA ARG A 465 47.49 -5.53 6.57
C ARG A 465 48.89 -5.51 6.00
N PHE A 466 49.49 -4.33 6.00
CA PHE A 466 50.86 -4.08 5.58
C PHE A 466 51.60 -3.25 6.64
N ASP A 467 52.93 -3.37 6.72
CA ASP A 467 53.74 -2.54 7.60
C ASP A 467 53.97 -1.13 7.00
N ALA A 468 54.70 -0.27 7.71
CA ALA A 468 55.06 1.08 7.23
C ALA A 468 55.79 1.10 5.87
N LYS A 469 56.47 -0.01 5.51
CA LYS A 469 57.22 -0.18 4.27
C LYS A 469 56.42 -0.94 3.21
N TRP A 470 55.12 -1.11 3.41
CA TRP A 470 54.20 -1.83 2.53
C TRP A 470 54.50 -3.33 2.38
N ASN A 471 55.24 -3.93 3.31
CA ASN A 471 55.39 -5.39 3.34
C ASN A 471 54.11 -6.03 3.87
N PHE A 472 53.67 -7.11 3.22
CA PHE A 472 52.49 -7.85 3.63
C PHE A 472 52.67 -8.48 5.02
N LEU A 473 51.73 -8.22 5.93
CA LEU A 473 51.72 -8.76 7.29
C LEU A 473 50.73 -9.92 7.43
N ALA A 474 49.46 -9.68 7.10
CA ALA A 474 48.39 -10.65 7.31
C ALA A 474 47.14 -10.35 6.47
N ALA A 475 46.38 -11.40 6.17
CA ALA A 475 44.99 -11.28 5.72
C ALA A 475 44.06 -11.32 6.94
N VAL A 476 43.05 -10.44 6.95
CA VAL A 476 42.07 -10.33 8.02
C VAL A 476 40.77 -10.99 7.58
N ALA A 477 40.25 -11.89 8.41
CA ALA A 477 39.00 -12.59 8.11
C ALA A 477 37.81 -11.64 8.30
N LEU A 478 37.13 -11.33 7.20
CA LEU A 478 35.85 -10.62 7.19
C LEU A 478 34.70 -11.61 7.43
N THR A 479 33.57 -11.11 7.92
CA THR A 479 32.32 -11.89 7.96
C THR A 479 31.98 -12.41 6.55
N PRO A 480 31.57 -13.68 6.38
CA PRO A 480 31.18 -14.21 5.08
C PRO A 480 30.11 -13.35 4.40
N GLY A 481 30.29 -13.05 3.11
CA GLY A 481 29.39 -12.20 2.34
C GLY A 481 29.54 -10.69 2.60
N SER A 482 30.50 -10.26 3.43
CA SER A 482 30.71 -8.83 3.67
C SER A 482 31.35 -8.11 2.48
N SER A 483 30.86 -6.91 2.20
CA SER A 483 31.36 -5.99 1.18
C SER A 483 31.79 -4.66 1.82
N PRO A 484 33.01 -4.58 2.39
CA PRO A 484 33.52 -3.39 3.05
C PRO A 484 33.46 -2.15 2.15
N GLN A 485 32.77 -1.11 2.62
CA GLN A 485 32.64 0.14 1.89
C GLN A 485 33.53 1.24 2.44
N GLN A 486 33.81 1.19 3.75
CA GLN A 486 34.59 2.21 4.43
C GLN A 486 35.40 1.57 5.57
N LEU A 487 36.63 2.05 5.73
CA LEU A 487 37.46 1.77 6.88
C LEU A 487 37.56 3.03 7.75
N LEU A 488 37.52 2.88 9.07
CA LEU A 488 37.71 3.98 10.01
C LEU A 488 38.64 3.55 11.14
N ASN A 489 39.58 4.44 11.51
CA ASN A 489 40.39 4.29 12.71
C ASN A 489 39.67 4.92 13.90
N TRP A 490 39.34 4.12 14.91
CA TRP A 490 38.68 4.54 16.14
C TRP A 490 39.50 4.08 17.36
N ALA A 491 40.29 4.98 17.93
CA ALA A 491 41.15 4.70 19.10
C ALA A 491 42.02 3.43 18.94
N ASN A 492 42.73 3.30 17.82
CA ASN A 492 43.55 2.13 17.44
C ASN A 492 42.76 0.82 17.20
N LYS A 493 41.44 0.92 17.06
CA LYS A 493 40.58 -0.13 16.53
C LYS A 493 40.21 0.21 15.10
N ILE A 494 40.05 -0.81 14.28
CA ILE A 494 39.60 -0.64 12.90
C ILE A 494 38.13 -1.00 12.85
N LEU A 495 37.32 -0.03 12.43
CA LEU A 495 35.93 -0.26 12.11
C LEU A 495 35.82 -0.50 10.60
N VAL A 496 35.14 -1.58 10.25
CA VAL A 496 34.83 -1.94 8.87
C VAL A 496 33.33 -1.82 8.70
N LEU A 497 32.94 -0.85 7.89
CA LEU A 497 31.54 -0.57 7.58
C LEU A 497 31.12 -1.34 6.34
N ASP A 498 29.95 -1.97 6.44
CA ASP A 498 29.25 -2.65 5.36
C ASP A 498 27.80 -2.15 5.35
N SER A 499 27.34 -1.53 4.26
CA SER A 499 26.00 -0.93 4.24
C SER A 499 24.87 -1.97 4.21
N GLU A 500 25.20 -3.23 3.92
CA GLU A 500 24.25 -4.33 3.91
C GLU A 500 24.04 -4.92 5.31
N GLN A 501 24.85 -4.51 6.29
CA GLN A 501 24.83 -5.02 7.66
C GLN A 501 24.68 -3.88 8.67
N ILE A 502 23.81 -4.08 9.67
CA ILE A 502 23.67 -3.13 10.79
C ILE A 502 24.92 -3.18 11.69
N ALA A 503 25.51 -4.37 11.86
CA ALA A 503 26.66 -4.58 12.72
C ALA A 503 27.95 -4.08 12.05
N ILE A 504 28.62 -3.13 12.67
CA ILE A 504 29.90 -2.61 12.22
C ILE A 504 31.00 -3.52 12.78
N GLN A 505 31.75 -4.16 11.88
CA GLN A 505 32.81 -5.08 12.29
C GLN A 505 33.97 -4.29 12.93
N ARG A 506 34.50 -4.82 14.04
CA ARG A 506 35.60 -4.19 14.79
C ARG A 506 36.79 -5.13 14.87
N PHE A 507 37.97 -4.62 14.55
CA PHE A 507 39.24 -5.34 14.64
C PHE A 507 40.21 -4.59 15.55
N ASN A 508 41.03 -5.36 16.27
CA ASN A 508 42.14 -4.79 17.02
C ASN A 508 43.33 -4.47 16.09
N ALA A 509 44.35 -3.82 16.66
CA ALA A 509 45.60 -3.47 15.96
C ALA A 509 46.25 -4.63 15.20
N VAL A 510 46.08 -5.88 15.63
CA VAL A 510 46.72 -7.06 15.02
C VAL A 510 45.84 -7.73 13.96
N GLY A 511 44.60 -7.27 13.74
CA GLY A 511 43.67 -7.92 12.80
C GLY A 511 42.83 -9.02 13.42
N LYS A 512 42.79 -9.15 14.75
CA LYS A 512 41.86 -10.05 15.42
C LYS A 512 40.49 -9.37 15.55
N ALA A 513 39.44 -10.08 15.13
CA ALA A 513 38.06 -9.63 15.29
C ALA A 513 37.70 -9.48 16.77
N GLU A 514 37.02 -8.38 17.10
CA GLU A 514 36.42 -8.11 18.39
C GLU A 514 34.89 -8.13 18.28
N ALA A 515 34.20 -7.98 19.41
CA ALA A 515 32.74 -7.83 19.38
C ALA A 515 32.36 -6.65 18.48
N PRO A 516 31.44 -6.84 17.51
CA PRO A 516 31.04 -5.79 16.57
C PRO A 516 30.31 -4.66 17.31
N LEU A 517 30.38 -3.46 16.75
CA LEU A 517 29.62 -2.31 17.22
C LEU A 517 28.22 -2.35 16.60
N VAL A 518 27.20 -2.44 17.45
CA VAL A 518 25.78 -2.45 17.03
C VAL A 518 25.07 -1.27 17.68
N PRO A 519 24.89 -0.15 16.97
CA PRO A 519 24.18 1.01 17.49
C PRO A 519 22.69 0.69 17.66
N THR A 520 22.14 0.85 18.87
CA THR A 520 20.76 0.44 19.15
C THR A 520 19.75 1.37 18.46
N ALA A 521 20.07 2.66 18.38
CA ALA A 521 19.26 3.64 17.68
C ALA A 521 19.21 3.37 16.16
N LEU A 522 20.32 2.93 15.55
CA LEU A 522 20.38 2.56 14.14
C LEU A 522 19.53 1.31 13.87
N GLN A 523 19.68 0.28 14.71
CA GLN A 523 18.91 -0.95 14.58
C GLN A 523 17.40 -0.68 14.65
N ALA A 524 16.96 0.10 15.65
CA ALA A 524 15.56 0.46 15.79
C ALA A 524 15.03 1.24 14.58
N TYR A 525 15.85 2.12 14.00
CA TYR A 525 15.49 2.89 12.81
C TYR A 525 15.32 2.00 11.57
N VAL A 526 16.32 1.15 11.27
CA VAL A 526 16.30 0.21 10.14
C VAL A 526 15.10 -0.73 10.24
N GLU A 527 14.86 -1.33 11.41
CA GLU A 527 13.72 -2.23 11.61
C GLU A 527 12.37 -1.52 11.41
N ASN A 528 12.25 -0.26 11.83
CA ASN A 528 11.01 0.49 11.68
C ASN A 528 10.75 0.85 10.21
N GLU A 529 11.78 1.26 9.47
CA GLU A 529 11.67 1.55 8.04
C GLU A 529 11.34 0.29 7.23
N GLN A 530 11.96 -0.85 7.53
CA GLN A 530 11.60 -2.13 6.91
C GLN A 530 10.15 -2.53 7.21
N LYS A 531 9.70 -2.38 8.46
CA LYS A 531 8.29 -2.66 8.84
C LYS A 531 7.30 -1.74 8.11
N ARG A 532 7.64 -0.46 7.94
CA ARG A 532 6.82 0.52 7.20
C ARG A 532 6.74 0.17 5.72
N ALA A 533 7.87 -0.17 5.11
CA ALA A 533 7.94 -0.57 3.71
C ALA A 533 7.07 -1.79 3.44
N VAL A 534 7.25 -2.88 4.19
CA VAL A 534 6.45 -4.11 4.04
C VAL A 534 4.96 -3.83 4.27
N ARG A 535 4.61 -3.03 5.29
CA ARG A 535 3.20 -2.66 5.53
C ARG A 535 2.61 -1.87 4.37
N SER A 536 3.37 -0.91 3.83
CA SER A 536 2.94 -0.09 2.70
C SER A 536 2.76 -0.94 1.43
N GLN A 537 3.67 -1.88 1.17
CA GLN A 537 3.62 -2.80 0.04
C GLN A 537 2.38 -3.70 0.13
N LYS A 538 2.09 -4.26 1.31
CA LYS A 538 0.86 -5.03 1.54
C LYS A 538 -0.40 -4.19 1.36
N LEU A 539 -0.41 -2.96 1.86
CA LEU A 539 -1.55 -2.04 1.69
C LEU A 539 -1.78 -1.74 0.20
N TRP A 540 -0.71 -1.51 -0.56
CA TRP A 540 -0.76 -1.30 -2.00
C TRP A 540 -1.29 -2.54 -2.73
N GLN A 541 -0.75 -3.72 -2.45
CA GLN A 541 -1.21 -4.98 -3.04
C GLN A 541 -2.70 -5.23 -2.76
N LEU A 542 -3.15 -4.99 -1.53
CA LEU A 542 -4.55 -5.14 -1.15
C LEU A 542 -5.45 -4.12 -1.87
N SER A 543 -5.00 -2.86 -1.96
CA SER A 543 -5.74 -1.81 -2.67
C SER A 543 -5.87 -2.11 -4.16
N LEU A 544 -4.78 -2.53 -4.82
CA LEU A 544 -4.77 -2.91 -6.23
C LEU A 544 -5.62 -4.17 -6.47
N GLY A 545 -5.54 -5.15 -5.56
CA GLY A 545 -6.35 -6.37 -5.59
C GLY A 545 -7.85 -6.09 -5.50
N LEU A 546 -8.27 -5.24 -4.55
CA LEU A 546 -9.67 -4.81 -4.43
C LEU A 546 -10.15 -4.09 -5.69
N LEU A 547 -9.31 -3.24 -6.27
CA LEU A 547 -9.65 -2.46 -7.44
C LEU A 547 -9.76 -3.34 -8.70
N ALA A 548 -8.89 -4.36 -8.82
CA ALA A 548 -9.00 -5.39 -9.85
C ALA A 548 -10.30 -6.19 -9.72
N LEU A 549 -10.63 -6.63 -8.50
CA LEU A 549 -11.88 -7.35 -8.22
C LEU A 549 -13.11 -6.51 -8.51
N ALA A 550 -13.10 -5.22 -8.18
CA ALA A 550 -14.18 -4.29 -8.50
C ALA A 550 -14.36 -4.11 -10.02
N GLY A 551 -13.26 -4.00 -10.78
CA GLY A 551 -13.27 -3.92 -12.23
C GLY A 551 -13.82 -5.18 -12.90
N ILE A 552 -13.31 -6.36 -12.50
CA ILE A 552 -13.78 -7.67 -12.99
C ILE A 552 -15.26 -7.86 -12.62
N GLY A 553 -15.65 -7.55 -11.37
CA GLY A 553 -17.02 -7.65 -10.90
C GLY A 553 -17.98 -6.77 -11.70
N SER A 554 -17.59 -5.52 -11.96
CA SER A 554 -18.38 -4.58 -12.77
C SER A 554 -18.54 -5.06 -14.21
N TYR A 555 -17.47 -5.57 -14.83
CA TYR A 555 -17.53 -6.13 -16.19
C TYR A 555 -18.43 -7.37 -16.28
N LEU A 556 -18.31 -8.30 -15.32
CA LEU A 556 -19.14 -9.51 -15.27
C LEU A 556 -20.62 -9.18 -15.04
N LEU A 557 -20.92 -8.27 -14.11
CA LEU A 557 -22.29 -7.78 -13.90
C LEU A 557 -22.83 -7.06 -15.14
N GLY A 558 -22.01 -6.24 -15.81
CA GLY A 558 -22.35 -5.60 -17.07
C GLY A 558 -22.71 -6.62 -18.16
N ARG A 559 -21.91 -7.69 -18.29
CA ARG A 559 -22.19 -8.83 -19.19
C ARG A 559 -23.49 -9.56 -18.84
N ILE A 560 -23.78 -9.79 -17.56
CA ILE A 560 -25.05 -10.39 -17.13
C ILE A 560 -26.23 -9.49 -17.53
N HIS A 561 -26.12 -8.18 -17.30
CA HIS A 561 -27.17 -7.23 -17.70
C HIS A 561 -27.32 -7.09 -19.22
N GLN A 562 -26.25 -7.24 -20.00
CA GLN A 562 -26.33 -7.33 -21.46
C GLN A 562 -27.08 -8.57 -21.94
N LEU A 563 -26.76 -9.73 -21.38
CA LEU A 563 -27.49 -10.97 -21.71
C LEU A 563 -28.96 -10.84 -21.32
N ARG A 564 -29.22 -10.19 -20.18
CA ARG A 564 -30.57 -9.91 -19.71
C ARG A 564 -31.36 -9.01 -20.66
N SER A 565 -30.77 -7.94 -21.20
CA SER A 565 -31.49 -7.09 -22.16
C SER A 565 -31.84 -7.87 -23.43
N LEU A 566 -30.88 -8.64 -23.97
CA LEU A 566 -31.08 -9.43 -25.19
C LEU A 566 -32.19 -10.49 -25.03
N VAL A 567 -32.22 -11.20 -23.90
CA VAL A 567 -33.23 -12.24 -23.64
C VAL A 567 -34.64 -11.65 -23.48
N TYR A 568 -34.76 -10.48 -22.85
CA TYR A 568 -36.07 -9.87 -22.57
C TYR A 568 -36.60 -8.95 -23.68
N GLU A 569 -35.76 -8.58 -24.65
CA GLU A 569 -36.18 -7.82 -25.83
C GLU A 569 -36.95 -8.70 -26.83
N THR A 570 -36.63 -9.99 -26.91
CA THR A 570 -37.23 -10.93 -27.87
C THR A 570 -38.50 -11.64 -27.36
N ASP A 571 -38.69 -11.79 -26.05
CA ASP A 571 -39.81 -12.54 -25.45
C ASP A 571 -41.05 -11.65 -25.23
N LYS A 572 -42.12 -11.87 -26.02
CA LYS A 572 -43.44 -11.27 -25.75
C LYS A 572 -44.18 -12.04 -24.67
N VAL A 573 -43.97 -11.63 -23.44
CA VAL A 573 -44.52 -12.26 -22.22
C VAL A 573 -46.05 -12.10 -22.13
N ARG A 574 -46.80 -13.19 -21.87
CA ARG A 574 -48.26 -13.16 -21.61
C ARG A 574 -48.57 -13.51 -20.15
N GLY A 575 -49.77 -13.16 -19.67
CA GLY A 575 -50.24 -13.58 -18.35
C GLY A 575 -50.68 -15.04 -18.32
N ALA A 576 -50.61 -15.66 -17.15
CA ALA A 576 -51.16 -16.99 -16.90
C ALA A 576 -52.69 -16.96 -16.93
N GLN A 577 -53.30 -17.99 -17.53
CA GLN A 577 -54.75 -18.22 -17.44
C GLN A 577 -55.10 -18.76 -16.04
N PRO A 578 -56.31 -18.48 -15.51
CA PRO A 578 -56.75 -19.00 -14.22
C PRO A 578 -56.75 -20.54 -14.20
N ILE A 579 -56.32 -21.11 -13.08
CA ILE A 579 -56.19 -22.56 -12.88
C ILE A 579 -57.41 -23.18 -12.18
N ASP A 580 -58.23 -22.34 -11.53
CA ASP A 580 -59.34 -22.75 -10.66
C ASP A 580 -60.41 -23.55 -11.43
N ASP A 581 -60.66 -23.22 -12.70
CA ASP A 581 -61.63 -23.92 -13.55
C ASP A 581 -61.15 -25.32 -14.02
N LYS A 582 -59.90 -25.68 -13.73
CA LYS A 582 -59.21 -26.86 -14.31
C LYS A 582 -58.68 -27.84 -13.24
N GLU A 583 -58.91 -27.57 -11.95
CA GLU A 583 -58.29 -28.24 -10.80
C GLU A 583 -58.35 -29.78 -10.83
N GLN A 584 -59.52 -30.36 -11.12
CA GLN A 584 -59.72 -31.82 -11.05
C GLN A 584 -59.08 -32.59 -12.21
N SER A 585 -58.68 -31.90 -13.27
CA SER A 585 -58.23 -32.49 -14.54
C SER A 585 -56.72 -32.41 -14.77
N ILE A 586 -55.98 -31.82 -13.83
CA ILE A 586 -54.52 -31.67 -13.92
C ILE A 586 -53.86 -32.93 -13.35
N HIS A 587 -52.98 -33.54 -14.14
CA HIS A 587 -52.13 -34.63 -13.67
C HIS A 587 -50.80 -34.06 -13.17
N TRP A 588 -50.59 -34.10 -11.85
CA TRP A 588 -49.35 -33.63 -11.22
C TRP A 588 -48.27 -34.70 -11.20
N ILE A 589 -47.04 -34.32 -11.50
CA ILE A 589 -45.88 -35.22 -11.45
C ILE A 589 -45.37 -35.31 -10.01
N GLY A 590 -45.18 -36.53 -9.53
CA GLY A 590 -44.71 -36.80 -8.17
C GLY A 590 -43.23 -36.45 -7.96
N PRO A 591 -42.85 -35.92 -6.78
CA PRO A 591 -41.45 -35.72 -6.43
C PRO A 591 -40.73 -37.06 -6.25
N GLU A 592 -39.41 -37.08 -6.47
CA GLU A 592 -38.60 -38.27 -6.21
C GLU A 592 -38.52 -38.56 -4.69
N THR A 593 -38.75 -39.81 -4.29
CA THR A 593 -38.82 -40.23 -2.88
C THR A 593 -37.47 -40.22 -2.18
N ASP A 594 -36.38 -40.54 -2.91
CA ASP A 594 -35.03 -40.70 -2.35
C ASP A 594 -34.17 -39.43 -2.35
N ARG A 595 -34.74 -38.27 -2.68
CA ARG A 595 -33.97 -37.02 -2.81
C ARG A 595 -33.21 -36.66 -1.53
N ASN A 596 -33.84 -36.75 -0.35
CA ASN A 596 -33.20 -36.38 0.92
C ASN A 596 -32.01 -37.28 1.26
N THR A 597 -32.12 -38.57 0.98
CA THR A 597 -31.08 -39.57 1.20
C THR A 597 -29.88 -39.30 0.29
N SER A 598 -30.12 -38.94 -0.97
CA SER A 598 -29.07 -38.56 -1.93
C SER A 598 -28.33 -37.27 -1.53
N PHE A 599 -29.04 -36.25 -1.04
CA PHE A 599 -28.41 -35.02 -0.53
C PHE A 599 -27.55 -35.28 0.71
N LYS A 600 -27.99 -36.13 1.64
CA LYS A 600 -27.20 -36.52 2.81
C LYS A 600 -25.88 -37.20 2.40
N LYS A 601 -25.93 -38.15 1.46
CA LYS A 601 -24.73 -38.85 0.97
C LYS A 601 -23.71 -37.88 0.35
N ILE A 602 -24.18 -36.94 -0.48
CA ILE A 602 -23.31 -35.93 -1.11
C ILE A 602 -22.73 -34.96 -0.07
N ALA A 603 -23.54 -34.52 0.90
CA ALA A 603 -23.06 -33.63 1.96
C ALA A 603 -21.98 -34.29 2.82
N VAL A 604 -22.14 -35.56 3.20
CA VAL A 604 -21.13 -36.32 3.95
C VAL A 604 -19.84 -36.47 3.13
N LEU A 605 -19.95 -36.87 1.86
CA LEU A 605 -18.78 -37.00 0.98
C LEU A 605 -18.04 -35.66 0.83
N TYR A 606 -18.79 -34.56 0.64
CA TYR A 606 -18.20 -33.23 0.53
C TYR A 606 -17.51 -32.79 1.82
N SER A 607 -18.12 -33.04 2.99
CA SER A 607 -17.48 -32.72 4.28
C SER A 607 -16.19 -33.50 4.52
N LEU A 608 -16.14 -34.78 4.10
CA LEU A 608 -14.93 -35.59 4.19
C LEU A 608 -13.81 -35.05 3.31
N ILE A 609 -14.13 -34.64 2.07
CA ILE A 609 -13.16 -34.01 1.15
C ILE A 609 -12.65 -32.68 1.72
N CYS A 610 -13.54 -31.84 2.25
CA CYS A 610 -13.15 -30.57 2.87
C CYS A 610 -12.22 -30.80 4.07
N LEU A 611 -12.57 -31.77 4.92
CA LEU A 611 -11.75 -32.12 6.08
C LEU A 611 -10.37 -32.62 5.62
N SER A 612 -10.29 -33.49 4.60
CA SER A 612 -9.00 -34.00 4.11
C SER A 612 -8.11 -32.91 3.51
N ILE A 613 -8.70 -31.90 2.84
CA ILE A 613 -7.93 -30.79 2.29
C ILE A 613 -7.43 -29.89 3.42
N LEU A 614 -8.28 -29.57 4.40
CA LEU A 614 -7.88 -28.73 5.54
C LEU A 614 -6.83 -29.41 6.42
N THR A 615 -6.91 -30.74 6.62
CA THR A 615 -5.87 -31.47 7.35
C THR A 615 -4.55 -31.50 6.58
N LEU A 616 -4.57 -31.66 5.26
CA LEU A 616 -3.35 -31.60 4.44
C LEU A 616 -2.66 -30.24 4.55
N VAL A 617 -3.42 -29.14 4.45
CA VAL A 617 -2.89 -27.77 4.61
C VAL A 617 -2.28 -27.56 5.99
N PHE A 618 -2.94 -28.09 7.04
CA PHE A 618 -2.44 -28.01 8.41
C PHE A 618 -1.14 -28.81 8.60
N ILE A 619 -1.05 -30.03 8.07
CA ILE A 619 0.13 -30.89 8.16
C ILE A 619 1.34 -30.25 7.47
N GLN A 620 1.13 -29.50 6.38
CA GLN A 620 2.20 -28.81 5.67
C GLN A 620 2.66 -27.49 6.33
N ALA A 621 2.12 -27.12 7.49
CA ALA A 621 2.46 -25.89 8.20
C ALA A 621 2.40 -24.62 7.33
N LEU A 622 1.42 -24.57 6.41
CA LEU A 622 1.23 -23.43 5.51
C LEU A 622 0.78 -22.18 6.29
N PRO A 623 1.09 -20.97 5.79
CA PRO A 623 0.74 -19.73 6.48
C PRO A 623 -0.77 -19.57 6.68
N LEU A 624 -1.15 -18.83 7.72
CA LEU A 624 -2.55 -18.61 8.12
C LEU A 624 -3.42 -18.05 6.99
N SER A 625 -2.86 -17.20 6.12
CA SER A 625 -3.53 -16.66 4.93
C SER A 625 -4.02 -17.77 3.98
N VAL A 626 -3.21 -18.80 3.76
CA VAL A 626 -3.56 -19.96 2.91
C VAL A 626 -4.64 -20.82 3.56
N MET A 627 -4.62 -20.97 4.88
CA MET A 627 -5.68 -21.68 5.62
C MET A 627 -7.03 -20.97 5.49
N LEU A 628 -7.05 -19.64 5.70
CA LEU A 628 -8.25 -18.82 5.56
C LEU A 628 -8.75 -18.79 4.11
N ALA A 629 -7.84 -18.75 3.14
CA ALA A 629 -8.20 -18.81 1.73
C ALA A 629 -8.85 -20.15 1.36
N THR A 630 -8.25 -21.26 1.80
CA THR A 630 -8.75 -22.61 1.51
C THR A 630 -10.12 -22.84 2.14
N SER A 631 -10.30 -22.46 3.41
CA SER A 631 -11.59 -22.57 4.09
C SER A 631 -12.69 -21.74 3.41
N SER A 632 -12.38 -20.52 2.98
CA SER A 632 -13.32 -19.65 2.26
C SER A 632 -13.72 -20.23 0.89
N LEU A 633 -12.75 -20.81 0.17
CA LEU A 633 -12.99 -21.48 -1.11
C LEU A 633 -13.91 -22.70 -0.95
N LEU A 634 -13.73 -23.49 0.12
CA LEU A 634 -14.56 -24.65 0.44
C LEU A 634 -15.93 -24.25 1.02
N ALA A 635 -16.07 -23.12 1.70
CA ALA A 635 -17.37 -22.67 2.22
C ALA A 635 -18.38 -22.35 1.09
N GLY A 636 -17.91 -21.88 -0.07
CA GLY A 636 -18.75 -21.54 -1.22
C GLY A 636 -19.61 -22.71 -1.74
N PRO A 637 -19.02 -23.83 -2.18
CA PRO A 637 -19.79 -24.98 -2.63
C PRO A 637 -20.63 -25.63 -1.51
N GLY A 638 -20.15 -25.60 -0.26
CA GLY A 638 -20.92 -26.08 0.89
C GLY A 638 -22.21 -25.29 1.11
N THR A 639 -22.14 -23.95 1.05
CA THR A 639 -23.32 -23.09 1.14
C THR A 639 -24.24 -23.25 -0.07
N ALA A 640 -23.70 -23.44 -1.27
CA ALA A 640 -24.50 -23.76 -2.46
C ALA A 640 -25.29 -25.07 -2.30
N LEU A 641 -24.67 -26.11 -1.76
CA LEU A 641 -25.34 -27.39 -1.48
C LEU A 641 -26.44 -27.23 -0.43
N ALA A 642 -26.19 -26.47 0.64
CA ALA A 642 -27.18 -26.19 1.68
C ALA A 642 -28.39 -25.41 1.15
N LEU A 643 -28.17 -24.42 0.29
CA LEU A 643 -29.23 -23.66 -0.38
C LEU A 643 -30.10 -24.56 -1.27
N LEU A 644 -29.49 -25.48 -2.02
CA LEU A 644 -30.22 -26.44 -2.84
C LEU A 644 -31.04 -27.43 -2.01
N TRP A 645 -30.48 -27.89 -0.90
CA TRP A 645 -31.17 -28.82 -0.01
C TRP A 645 -32.43 -28.19 0.61
N ARG A 646 -32.36 -26.90 0.99
CA ARG A 646 -33.50 -26.15 1.57
C ARG A 646 -34.51 -25.63 0.53
N SER A 647 -34.15 -25.61 -0.75
CA SER A 647 -35.01 -25.05 -1.79
C SER A 647 -36.23 -25.91 -2.11
N ASP A 648 -37.37 -25.25 -2.29
CA ASP A 648 -38.60 -25.90 -2.75
C ASP A 648 -38.43 -26.41 -4.20
N LYS A 649 -39.05 -27.54 -4.50
CA LYS A 649 -38.77 -28.36 -5.69
C LYS A 649 -39.48 -27.83 -6.95
N GLY A 650 -40.41 -26.89 -6.80
CA GLY A 650 -41.37 -26.52 -7.83
C GLY A 650 -42.34 -27.66 -8.14
N HIS A 651 -43.30 -27.41 -9.01
CA HIS A 651 -44.29 -28.42 -9.44
C HIS A 651 -44.48 -28.42 -10.95
N ILE A 652 -44.75 -29.60 -11.50
CA ILE A 652 -45.05 -29.80 -12.92
C ILE A 652 -46.41 -30.49 -13.00
N GLY A 653 -47.34 -29.89 -13.73
CA GLY A 653 -48.64 -30.44 -14.04
C GLY A 653 -48.83 -30.58 -15.55
N VAL A 654 -49.61 -31.58 -15.96
CA VAL A 654 -50.01 -31.79 -17.35
C VAL A 654 -51.54 -31.69 -17.42
N PHE A 655 -52.04 -30.85 -18.33
CA PHE A 655 -53.46 -30.69 -18.59
C PHE A 655 -53.72 -30.71 -20.10
N LYS A 656 -54.41 -31.75 -20.60
CA LYS A 656 -54.57 -32.01 -22.05
C LYS A 656 -53.20 -31.98 -22.74
N ASP A 657 -52.99 -31.07 -23.69
CA ASP A 657 -51.71 -30.85 -24.39
C ASP A 657 -50.91 -29.64 -23.85
N GLN A 658 -51.21 -29.18 -22.63
CA GLN A 658 -50.57 -28.03 -22.01
C GLN A 658 -49.77 -28.43 -20.76
N LEU A 659 -48.58 -27.85 -20.66
CA LEU A 659 -47.72 -27.97 -19.49
C LEU A 659 -48.01 -26.82 -18.52
N ILE A 660 -48.14 -27.16 -17.24
CA ILE A 660 -48.27 -26.20 -16.13
C ILE A 660 -46.98 -26.28 -15.32
N LEU A 661 -46.27 -25.16 -15.21
CA LEU A 661 -45.07 -25.05 -14.38
C LEU A 661 -45.35 -24.14 -13.19
N VAL A 662 -44.89 -24.57 -12.02
CA VAL A 662 -44.91 -23.80 -10.78
C VAL A 662 -43.50 -23.67 -10.26
N ASP A 663 -43.03 -22.44 -10.05
CA ASP A 663 -41.69 -22.20 -9.48
C ASP A 663 -41.65 -22.39 -7.96
N GLN A 664 -40.45 -22.27 -7.41
CA GLN A 664 -40.16 -22.29 -5.96
C GLN A 664 -40.82 -21.14 -5.15
N HIS A 665 -41.41 -20.13 -5.80
CA HIS A 665 -42.16 -19.04 -5.16
C HIS A 665 -43.68 -19.21 -5.33
N HIS A 666 -44.12 -20.40 -5.77
CA HIS A 666 -45.51 -20.72 -6.07
C HIS A 666 -46.13 -19.87 -7.18
N MET A 667 -45.32 -19.26 -8.05
CA MET A 667 -45.80 -18.62 -9.27
C MET A 667 -46.09 -19.69 -10.32
N TYR A 668 -47.24 -19.62 -11.00
CA TYR A 668 -47.60 -20.58 -12.04
C TYR A 668 -47.86 -19.95 -13.41
N HIS A 669 -47.58 -20.73 -14.45
CA HIS A 669 -47.91 -20.42 -15.84
C HIS A 669 -48.20 -21.72 -16.58
N MET A 670 -49.14 -21.67 -17.52
CA MET A 670 -49.45 -22.75 -18.44
C MET A 670 -49.16 -22.41 -19.91
N GLY A 671 -48.70 -23.37 -20.70
CA GLY A 671 -48.41 -23.19 -22.12
C GLY A 671 -48.18 -24.50 -22.86
N SER A 672 -48.18 -24.46 -24.19
CA SER A 672 -47.94 -25.59 -25.08
C SER A 672 -47.10 -25.19 -26.30
N GLY A 673 -46.57 -26.18 -27.01
CA GLY A 673 -45.79 -26.00 -28.24
C GLY A 673 -44.62 -25.04 -28.05
N ALA A 674 -44.46 -24.08 -28.98
CA ALA A 674 -43.34 -23.15 -29.02
C ALA A 674 -43.16 -22.27 -27.76
N ARG A 675 -44.16 -22.19 -26.87
CA ARG A 675 -44.04 -21.45 -25.59
C ARG A 675 -43.28 -22.23 -24.52
N VAL A 676 -43.26 -23.56 -24.62
CA VAL A 676 -42.49 -24.40 -23.70
C VAL A 676 -41.03 -24.33 -24.14
N HIS A 677 -40.19 -23.78 -23.28
CA HIS A 677 -38.76 -23.70 -23.51
C HIS A 677 -38.06 -24.78 -22.69
N TYR A 678 -37.12 -25.50 -23.29
CA TYR A 678 -36.40 -26.56 -22.58
C TYR A 678 -34.90 -26.51 -22.83
N ARG A 679 -34.13 -26.89 -21.82
CA ARG A 679 -32.70 -27.14 -21.97
C ARG A 679 -32.20 -28.11 -20.90
N ASN A 680 -31.81 -29.30 -21.34
CA ASN A 680 -31.30 -30.38 -20.49
C ASN A 680 -32.23 -30.64 -19.29
N ASN A 681 -31.84 -30.16 -18.10
CA ASN A 681 -32.51 -30.42 -16.83
C ASN A 681 -33.45 -29.26 -16.40
N PHE A 682 -33.74 -28.32 -17.31
CA PHE A 682 -34.58 -27.17 -17.03
C PHE A 682 -35.75 -27.09 -18.01
N LEU A 683 -36.94 -26.85 -17.45
CA LEU A 683 -38.12 -26.45 -18.19
C LEU A 683 -38.43 -25.00 -17.85
N LEU A 684 -38.79 -24.22 -18.87
CA LEU A 684 -39.10 -22.82 -18.75
C LEU A 684 -40.43 -22.51 -19.45
N LEU A 685 -41.28 -21.73 -18.78
CA LEU A 685 -42.44 -21.07 -19.37
C LEU A 685 -42.35 -19.59 -19.00
N ASP A 686 -42.05 -18.75 -19.99
CA ASP A 686 -41.76 -17.34 -19.77
C ASP A 686 -40.68 -17.16 -18.68
N ASP A 687 -41.00 -16.64 -17.49
CA ASP A 687 -40.04 -16.45 -16.37
C ASP A 687 -40.03 -17.59 -15.33
N ILE A 688 -40.92 -18.56 -15.47
CA ILE A 688 -41.03 -19.68 -14.54
C ILE A 688 -40.04 -20.74 -14.95
N VAL A 689 -39.09 -21.02 -14.06
CA VAL A 689 -38.04 -22.01 -14.27
C VAL A 689 -38.21 -23.14 -13.26
N VAL A 690 -38.32 -24.36 -13.77
CA VAL A 690 -38.38 -25.57 -12.95
C VAL A 690 -37.17 -26.45 -13.26
N PHE A 691 -36.42 -26.79 -12.21
CA PHE A 691 -35.31 -27.72 -12.29
C PHE A 691 -35.80 -29.16 -12.13
N ILE A 692 -35.64 -29.95 -13.18
CA ILE A 692 -36.15 -31.32 -13.28
C ILE A 692 -35.26 -32.31 -12.50
N GLY A 693 -33.99 -31.94 -12.28
CA GLY A 693 -32.99 -32.79 -11.65
C GLY A 693 -31.89 -33.26 -12.60
N THR A 694 -30.78 -33.73 -12.04
CA THR A 694 -29.72 -34.41 -12.81
C THR A 694 -29.79 -35.92 -12.59
N ARG A 695 -29.03 -36.72 -13.36
CA ARG A 695 -28.93 -38.18 -13.12
C ARG A 695 -28.54 -38.54 -11.68
N ARG A 696 -27.74 -37.71 -11.01
CA ARG A 696 -27.30 -37.94 -9.61
C ARG A 696 -28.20 -37.28 -8.57
N LEU A 697 -29.04 -36.33 -8.99
CA LEU A 697 -29.95 -35.57 -8.13
C LEU A 697 -31.29 -35.37 -8.84
N PRO A 698 -32.09 -36.44 -9.05
CA PRO A 698 -33.44 -36.33 -9.58
C PRO A 698 -34.34 -35.55 -8.61
N VAL A 699 -35.16 -34.64 -9.15
CA VAL A 699 -36.12 -33.84 -8.36
C VAL A 699 -37.51 -34.47 -8.40
N PHE A 700 -37.88 -35.01 -9.55
CA PHE A 700 -39.17 -35.63 -9.84
C PHE A 700 -38.96 -37.05 -10.35
N SER A 701 -40.02 -37.87 -10.30
CA SER A 701 -40.01 -39.24 -10.79
C SER A 701 -39.58 -39.31 -12.25
N THR A 702 -38.44 -39.94 -12.51
CA THR A 702 -37.84 -40.04 -13.85
C THR A 702 -38.76 -40.76 -14.85
N THR A 703 -39.51 -41.77 -14.39
CA THR A 703 -40.46 -42.54 -15.23
C THR A 703 -41.69 -41.72 -15.61
N GLN A 704 -42.24 -40.93 -14.69
CA GLN A 704 -43.38 -40.05 -14.98
C GLN A 704 -42.97 -38.88 -15.90
N LEU A 705 -41.76 -38.35 -15.72
CA LEU A 705 -41.20 -37.29 -16.56
C LEU A 705 -41.01 -37.73 -18.02
N THR A 706 -40.35 -38.86 -18.25
CA THR A 706 -40.11 -39.36 -19.61
C THR A 706 -41.38 -39.72 -20.33
N LYS A 707 -42.39 -40.24 -19.61
CA LYS A 707 -43.69 -40.61 -20.19
C LYS A 707 -44.57 -39.40 -20.51
N ASN A 708 -44.70 -38.44 -19.58
CA ASN A 708 -45.76 -37.43 -19.66
C ASN A 708 -45.26 -36.02 -20.01
N VAL A 709 -44.00 -35.67 -19.71
CA VAL A 709 -43.49 -34.28 -19.80
C VAL A 709 -42.47 -34.11 -20.92
N VAL A 710 -41.56 -35.08 -21.11
CA VAL A 710 -40.52 -35.01 -22.15
C VAL A 710 -41.11 -34.89 -23.57
N PRO A 711 -42.16 -35.64 -23.97
CA PRO A 711 -42.75 -35.49 -25.31
C PRO A 711 -43.28 -34.08 -25.56
N MET A 712 -43.91 -33.46 -24.56
CA MET A 712 -44.43 -32.10 -24.64
C MET A 712 -43.32 -31.04 -24.62
N ALA A 713 -42.26 -31.27 -23.86
CA ALA A 713 -41.10 -30.39 -23.82
C ALA A 713 -40.33 -30.39 -25.14
N LEU A 714 -40.17 -31.56 -25.77
CA LEU A 714 -39.51 -31.71 -27.08
C LEU A 714 -40.30 -31.08 -28.23
N ALA A 715 -41.63 -30.97 -28.10
CA ALA A 715 -42.46 -30.18 -29.02
C ALA A 715 -42.29 -28.66 -28.85
N GLY A 716 -41.54 -28.22 -27.84
CA GLY A 716 -41.19 -26.83 -27.58
C GLY A 716 -39.88 -26.36 -28.19
N VAL A 717 -39.39 -25.21 -27.76
CA VAL A 717 -38.15 -24.60 -28.28
C VAL A 717 -36.97 -24.90 -27.36
N LYS A 718 -35.88 -25.41 -27.95
CA LYS A 718 -34.62 -25.62 -27.23
C LYS A 718 -33.89 -24.28 -27.07
N VAL A 719 -33.72 -23.81 -25.84
CA VAL A 719 -33.08 -22.52 -25.56
C VAL A 719 -31.57 -22.63 -25.30
N ASP A 720 -30.87 -21.51 -25.48
CA ASP A 720 -29.45 -21.40 -25.20
C ASP A 720 -29.12 -21.36 -23.70
N ARG A 721 -27.89 -21.75 -23.36
CA ARG A 721 -27.40 -21.74 -21.97
C ARG A 721 -27.47 -20.34 -21.34
N LYS A 722 -27.21 -19.30 -22.13
CA LYS A 722 -27.25 -17.89 -21.70
C LYS A 722 -28.67 -17.49 -21.22
N THR A 723 -29.69 -17.93 -21.95
CA THR A 723 -31.11 -17.70 -21.61
C THR A 723 -31.48 -18.37 -20.30
N VAL A 724 -31.08 -19.64 -20.11
CA VAL A 724 -31.33 -20.38 -18.87
C VAL A 724 -30.69 -19.70 -17.66
N VAL A 725 -29.41 -19.32 -17.76
CA VAL A 725 -28.71 -18.63 -16.66
C VAL A 725 -29.38 -17.31 -16.31
N THR A 726 -29.75 -16.52 -17.32
CA THR A 726 -30.45 -15.24 -17.13
C THR A 726 -31.78 -15.42 -16.41
N LYS A 727 -32.57 -16.42 -16.83
CA LYS A 727 -33.87 -16.74 -16.23
C LYS A 727 -33.72 -17.30 -14.81
N LEU A 728 -32.69 -18.11 -14.54
CA LEU A 728 -32.36 -18.60 -13.19
C LEU A 728 -31.97 -17.47 -12.23
N ILE A 729 -31.18 -16.49 -12.69
CA ILE A 729 -30.83 -15.30 -11.90
C ILE A 729 -32.10 -14.48 -11.63
N GLN A 730 -32.95 -14.27 -12.64
CA GLN A 730 -34.17 -13.49 -12.48
C GLN A 730 -35.17 -14.15 -11.54
N SER A 731 -35.36 -15.47 -11.63
CA SER A 731 -36.23 -16.23 -10.74
C SER A 731 -35.60 -16.47 -9.37
N SER A 732 -34.40 -15.93 -9.10
CA SER A 732 -33.67 -16.12 -7.85
C SER A 732 -33.54 -17.60 -7.46
N HIS A 733 -33.35 -18.47 -8.46
CA HIS A 733 -33.28 -19.92 -8.29
C HIS A 733 -32.14 -20.31 -7.33
N ALA A 734 -32.34 -21.34 -6.51
CA ALA A 734 -31.34 -21.78 -5.53
C ALA A 734 -29.98 -22.09 -6.17
N LEU A 735 -29.97 -22.63 -7.40
CA LEU A 735 -28.74 -22.84 -8.19
C LEU A 735 -28.00 -21.55 -8.53
N ALA A 736 -28.71 -20.46 -8.86
CA ALA A 736 -28.08 -19.17 -9.13
C ALA A 736 -27.51 -18.57 -7.85
N LYS A 737 -28.25 -18.65 -6.73
CA LYS A 737 -27.76 -18.23 -5.40
C LYS A 737 -26.52 -19.03 -4.98
N GLY A 738 -26.51 -20.34 -5.23
CA GLY A 738 -25.35 -21.20 -4.98
C GLY A 738 -24.13 -20.81 -5.82
N LEU A 739 -24.31 -20.49 -7.10
CA LEU A 739 -23.23 -19.98 -7.94
C LEU A 739 -22.63 -18.68 -7.37
N PHE A 740 -23.47 -17.74 -6.92
CA PHE A 740 -23.01 -16.51 -6.27
C PHE A 740 -22.23 -16.81 -4.98
N ALA A 741 -22.66 -17.79 -4.19
CA ALA A 741 -21.93 -18.19 -2.98
C ALA A 741 -20.54 -18.78 -3.29
N CYS A 742 -20.41 -19.58 -4.36
CA CYS A 742 -19.11 -20.08 -4.82
C CYS A 742 -18.18 -18.94 -5.27
N VAL A 743 -18.71 -17.98 -6.06
CA VAL A 743 -17.93 -16.82 -6.50
C VAL A 743 -17.51 -15.96 -5.31
N ALA A 744 -18.42 -15.71 -4.36
CA ALA A 744 -18.09 -14.96 -3.14
C ALA A 744 -16.99 -15.66 -2.31
N GLY A 745 -17.06 -16.98 -2.13
CA GLY A 745 -16.02 -17.76 -1.45
C GLY A 745 -14.66 -17.66 -2.15
N MET A 746 -14.64 -17.70 -3.49
CA MET A 746 -13.41 -17.51 -4.28
C MET A 746 -12.84 -16.10 -4.15
N VAL A 747 -13.68 -15.06 -4.16
CA VAL A 747 -13.24 -13.67 -3.99
C VAL A 747 -12.62 -13.46 -2.61
N VAL A 748 -13.25 -13.97 -1.54
CA VAL A 748 -12.69 -13.93 -0.19
C VAL A 748 -11.38 -14.70 -0.12
N ALA A 749 -11.28 -15.86 -0.78
CA ALA A 749 -10.04 -16.63 -0.82
C ALA A 749 -8.89 -15.88 -1.49
N ILE A 750 -9.14 -15.22 -2.63
CA ILE A 750 -8.15 -14.38 -3.31
C ILE A 750 -7.71 -13.23 -2.40
N MET A 751 -8.65 -12.58 -1.71
CA MET A 751 -8.33 -11.51 -0.75
C MET A 751 -7.48 -12.00 0.42
N CYS A 752 -7.75 -13.19 0.95
CA CYS A 752 -6.92 -13.79 1.99
C CYS A 752 -5.50 -14.11 1.53
N LEU A 753 -5.29 -14.47 0.26
CA LEU A 753 -3.95 -14.72 -0.30
C LEU A 753 -3.14 -13.44 -0.53
N LEU A 754 -3.82 -12.30 -0.67
CA LEU A 754 -3.18 -10.98 -0.85
C LEU A 754 -2.80 -10.30 0.49
N LEU A 755 -3.18 -10.90 1.63
CA LEU A 755 -2.86 -10.46 3.00
C LEU A 755 -1.63 -11.19 3.54
#